data_AF-A0A7Y5BHU9-F1
#
_entry.id   AF-A0A7Y5BHU9-F1
#
_cell.length_a   1.000
_cell.length_b   1.000
_cell.length_c   1.000
_cell.angle_alpha   90.00
_cell.angle_beta   90.00
_cell.angle_gamma   90.00
#
_symmetry.space_group_name_H-M   'P 1'
#
loop_
_entity.id
_entity.type
_entity.pdbx_description
1 polymer ?
#
loop_
_entity_poly.entity_id
_entity_poly.type
_entity_poly.pdbx_seq_one_letter_code
_entity_poly.pdbx_strand_id
1 'polypeptide(L)'
;MKKKLQITIALLLNISVALSLEASPLPSSLIEDWYAKDGIDLTTNETDPSWKKFEKLRITIKDIEPNDPNETFRRITLLKKFQFEKSFLKNLNEDISILIPFITNIYDVYFNGQKIASGGKLDGTKVLKYGMVRGLVVILPQNTIKEENTLRFVVQGGYKEEVGLWGKEGDNTFELDYYKNNIQKASDRVTLMLLFMYMFVGLYHLLLYAKRPKEKYNLYFGLFSVLISVYNYTRSNAVFEWGLDPFKVIVRVEYIFLFFIPALAILFFENFFFEKKASLYSRIYLGFVSILGLLMLFVPRWVTTQILLIWQLSALSVLGYLGYVMTKAVKLKNKDAFRLLIGFSILVITALWDLLGAIPVGGLRNLGLMRYGFFTFIMGIAVVLANKFLRVHNQVEELNAHLERKVEERTAELQKTLTEVKELKVQQDGDYFLTSLLIKPLGVNRSKGDFVHIDFFVRQKKHFEFKNKDTEIGGDLCIAHSIQLKGKDYTVFLNGDAMGKSIQGAGGALVLGVVLKSIIVRTQMDPISQDKFPEQWLKHAFIELQDVFVSFDGSMLVSMVIGMVEDFTGFMYYINAEHPWSVLYRDGKASFIDNDLSLHKIGVMGLDGDLSIKTVQLLPQDVVIIGSDGRDDIILGIDEDGNRIINEDENQFLHHVENGEGTLEKIALSVQNAGELSDDFTMLRIGYKENEEYADESSLPEKFWEEFENGKKELRSGNLPIAMEFFEKAYSIHSKNLDLIKEMGKLSLKQKDYARASSLCDIYTFLNPSDNEFIYLASFANKMNKDYVLSADYGERLKLRDPKNTKNLINLSDTYRLLGNIERARKILAKAIFLDPENPNALKLDKMLKDFVPSPEVIE
;
A
#
# COMPACT_ATOMS: atom_id res chain seq x y z
N MET A 1 57.95 28.85 -19.50
CA MET A 1 58.40 27.95 -18.39
C MET A 1 59.89 28.04 -18.06
N LYS A 2 60.84 28.01 -19.02
CA LYS A 2 62.29 28.05 -18.76
C LYS A 2 62.80 29.23 -17.91
N LYS A 3 62.23 30.44 -18.09
CA LYS A 3 62.66 31.67 -17.38
C LYS A 3 62.30 31.69 -15.88
N LYS A 4 61.18 31.06 -15.47
CA LYS A 4 60.80 30.95 -14.05
C LYS A 4 61.60 29.88 -13.31
N LEU A 5 62.00 28.81 -14.00
CA LEU A 5 62.82 27.75 -13.42
C LEU A 5 64.27 28.22 -13.13
N GLN A 6 64.86 29.03 -14.02
CA GLN A 6 66.20 29.61 -13.81
C GLN A 6 66.28 30.61 -12.64
N ILE A 7 65.25 31.43 -12.45
CA ILE A 7 65.22 32.41 -11.35
C ILE A 7 65.09 31.69 -10.00
N THR A 8 64.35 30.58 -9.94
CA THR A 8 64.17 29.80 -8.71
C THR A 8 65.45 29.04 -8.33
N ILE A 9 66.19 28.51 -9.33
CA ILE A 9 67.48 27.83 -9.10
C ILE A 9 68.57 28.82 -8.68
N ALA A 10 68.61 30.02 -9.26
CA ALA A 10 69.57 31.06 -8.87
C ALA A 10 69.32 31.61 -7.46
N LEU A 11 68.05 31.71 -7.03
CA LEU A 11 67.71 32.11 -5.66
C LEU A 11 68.11 31.05 -4.63
N LEU A 12 67.96 29.76 -4.98
CA LEU A 12 68.38 28.63 -4.12
C LEU A 12 69.90 28.51 -4.02
N LEU A 13 70.65 28.78 -5.10
CA LEU A 13 72.13 28.77 -5.06
C LEU A 13 72.74 29.93 -4.27
N ASN A 14 72.13 31.12 -4.28
CA ASN A 14 72.64 32.27 -3.53
C ASN A 14 72.38 32.17 -2.01
N ILE A 15 71.33 31.44 -1.60
CA ILE A 15 71.07 31.18 -0.18
C ILE A 15 72.08 30.16 0.39
N SER A 16 72.58 29.23 -0.43
CA SER A 16 73.58 28.25 -0.01
C SER A 16 75.01 28.80 0.13
N VAL A 17 75.32 29.97 -0.45
CA VAL A 17 76.69 30.54 -0.44
C VAL A 17 76.89 31.56 0.71
N ALA A 18 75.83 32.05 1.33
CA ALA A 18 75.91 33.06 2.41
C ALA A 18 76.06 32.48 3.83
N LEU A 19 76.24 31.16 3.98
CA LEU A 19 76.20 30.45 5.27
C LEU A 19 77.52 29.77 5.65
N SER A 20 78.64 30.13 5.02
CA SER A 20 79.95 29.58 5.39
C SER A 20 80.88 30.60 6.05
N LEU A 21 81.38 30.19 7.23
CA LEU A 21 82.61 30.60 7.92
C LEU A 21 82.58 31.83 8.86
N GLU A 22 81.96 31.65 10.03
CA GLU A 22 82.65 32.02 11.27
C GLU A 22 83.18 30.72 11.89
N ALA A 23 84.49 30.60 12.02
CA ALA A 23 85.10 29.47 12.71
C ALA A 23 84.70 29.55 14.19
N SER A 24 83.86 28.62 14.64
CA SER A 24 83.46 28.54 16.04
C SER A 24 84.69 28.31 16.92
N PRO A 25 84.86 29.07 18.02
CA PRO A 25 85.96 28.88 18.98
C PRO A 25 85.79 27.59 19.84
N LEU A 26 84.71 26.85 19.59
CA LEU A 26 84.39 25.58 20.23
C LEU A 26 84.89 24.41 19.35
N PRO A 27 85.37 23.29 19.93
CA PRO A 27 85.83 22.13 19.17
C PRO A 27 84.74 21.62 18.21
N SER A 28 85.07 21.54 16.91
CA SER A 28 84.09 21.30 15.84
C SER A 28 83.47 19.90 15.83
N SER A 29 84.00 18.94 16.60
CA SER A 29 83.40 17.62 16.82
C SER A 29 84.08 16.88 17.97
N LEU A 30 83.31 16.42 18.95
CA LEU A 30 83.79 15.53 20.02
C LEU A 30 83.58 14.04 19.67
N ILE A 31 83.44 13.68 18.39
CA ILE A 31 83.06 12.33 17.95
C ILE A 31 84.27 11.39 17.79
N GLU A 32 85.48 11.92 17.67
CA GLU A 32 86.69 11.12 17.40
C GLU A 32 87.53 10.90 18.67
N ASP A 33 88.46 9.95 18.65
CA ASP A 33 89.46 9.69 19.70
C ASP A 33 88.88 9.57 21.13
N TRP A 34 88.12 8.51 21.38
CA TRP A 34 87.57 8.15 22.69
C TRP A 34 88.33 7.01 23.32
N TYR A 35 88.37 6.98 24.65
CA TYR A 35 88.91 5.87 25.41
C TYR A 35 87.77 5.17 26.13
N ALA A 36 87.78 3.84 26.18
CA ALA A 36 86.80 3.10 26.97
C ALA A 36 87.42 1.88 27.65
N LYS A 37 86.86 1.50 28.78
CA LYS A 37 87.22 0.29 29.52
C LYS A 37 86.05 -0.27 30.33
N ASP A 38 86.21 -1.51 30.74
CA ASP A 38 85.25 -2.24 31.58
C ASP A 38 85.40 -1.82 33.07
N GLY A 39 84.28 -1.76 33.79
CA GLY A 39 84.20 -1.29 35.17
C GLY A 39 83.92 0.21 35.32
N ILE A 40 83.82 0.66 36.58
CA ILE A 40 83.68 2.08 36.93
C ILE A 40 85.07 2.62 37.27
N ASP A 41 85.57 3.59 36.50
CA ASP A 41 86.81 4.29 36.83
C ASP A 41 86.70 5.81 36.65
N LEU A 42 86.79 6.53 37.75
CA LEU A 42 86.70 7.98 37.76
C LEU A 42 88.05 8.67 38.01
N THR A 43 89.12 7.90 38.23
CA THR A 43 90.38 8.36 38.82
C THR A 43 91.59 8.22 37.89
N THR A 44 91.66 7.18 37.06
CA THR A 44 92.82 6.97 36.17
C THR A 44 92.74 7.85 34.93
N ASN A 45 93.91 8.18 34.37
CA ASN A 45 94.06 8.90 33.10
C ASN A 45 94.25 7.91 31.94
N GLU A 46 94.06 8.39 30.72
CA GLU A 46 94.18 7.64 29.45
C GLU A 46 95.56 7.04 29.18
N THR A 47 96.59 7.44 29.93
CA THR A 47 97.93 6.87 29.86
C THR A 47 98.04 5.51 30.56
N ASP A 48 97.01 5.11 31.32
CA ASP A 48 96.92 3.79 31.92
C ASP A 48 96.64 2.72 30.84
N PRO A 49 97.41 1.61 30.77
CA PRO A 49 97.27 0.59 29.74
C PRO A 49 95.92 -0.14 29.74
N SER A 50 95.10 0.01 30.79
CA SER A 50 93.73 -0.53 30.84
C SER A 50 92.73 0.17 29.92
N TRP A 51 93.07 1.33 29.34
CA TRP A 51 92.19 2.06 28.42
C TRP A 51 92.37 1.62 26.96
N LYS A 52 91.27 1.30 26.28
CA LYS A 52 91.25 1.01 24.84
C LYS A 52 90.84 2.26 24.05
N LYS A 53 91.65 2.65 23.07
CA LYS A 53 91.37 3.80 22.18
C LYS A 53 90.43 3.40 21.04
N PHE A 54 89.46 4.26 20.73
CA PHE A 54 88.49 4.13 19.65
C PHE A 54 88.50 5.39 18.78
N GLU A 55 88.60 5.22 17.47
CA GLU A 55 88.67 6.34 16.51
C GLU A 55 87.34 7.09 16.33
N LYS A 56 86.20 6.41 16.56
CA LYS A 56 84.85 7.00 16.38
C LYS A 56 83.92 6.63 17.53
N LEU A 57 83.05 7.58 17.87
CA LEU A 57 82.01 7.44 18.88
C LEU A 57 80.85 6.57 18.38
N ARG A 58 81.06 5.25 18.44
CA ARG A 58 80.03 4.22 18.52
C ARG A 58 80.63 3.09 19.35
N ILE A 59 80.62 3.28 20.65
CA ILE A 59 81.28 2.36 21.59
C ILE A 59 80.18 1.66 22.37
N THR A 60 80.14 0.34 22.23
CA THR A 60 79.19 -0.53 22.91
C THR A 60 79.93 -1.55 23.76
N ILE A 61 79.20 -2.16 24.69
CA ILE A 61 79.67 -3.25 25.53
C ILE A 61 80.23 -4.46 24.75
N LYS A 62 79.85 -4.63 23.48
CA LYS A 62 80.35 -5.70 22.61
C LYS A 62 81.79 -5.45 22.14
N ASP A 63 82.23 -4.19 22.19
CA ASP A 63 83.54 -3.77 21.69
C ASP A 63 84.65 -3.87 22.77
N ILE A 64 84.25 -4.18 24.02
CA ILE A 64 85.09 -4.18 25.22
C ILE A 64 84.97 -5.54 25.93
N GLU A 65 86.12 -6.21 26.13
CA GLU A 65 86.19 -7.48 26.85
C GLU A 65 85.82 -7.29 28.34
N PRO A 66 85.00 -8.19 28.93
CA PRO A 66 84.67 -8.14 30.36
C PRO A 66 85.89 -8.42 31.24
N ASN A 67 85.96 -7.74 32.39
CA ASN A 67 86.92 -8.10 33.44
C ASN A 67 86.59 -9.46 34.09
N ASP A 68 85.30 -9.79 34.23
CA ASP A 68 84.81 -11.10 34.66
C ASP A 68 83.81 -11.68 33.61
N PRO A 69 84.14 -12.80 32.94
CA PRO A 69 83.25 -13.42 31.96
C PRO A 69 81.87 -13.86 32.50
N ASN A 70 81.73 -14.05 33.81
CA ASN A 70 80.49 -14.52 34.45
C ASN A 70 79.59 -13.38 34.93
N GLU A 71 79.97 -12.11 34.77
CA GLU A 71 79.16 -10.97 35.17
C GLU A 71 77.86 -10.87 34.37
N THR A 72 76.73 -10.99 35.06
CA THR A 72 75.39 -10.83 34.47
C THR A 72 74.96 -9.37 34.27
N PHE A 73 75.71 -8.44 34.87
CA PHE A 73 75.48 -7.00 34.81
C PHE A 73 76.82 -6.30 34.59
N ARG A 74 76.92 -5.52 33.52
CA ARG A 74 78.18 -4.97 33.02
C ARG A 74 78.16 -3.45 33.10
N ARG A 75 79.35 -2.88 33.29
CA ARG A 75 79.57 -1.45 33.42
C ARG A 75 80.74 -1.05 32.53
N ILE A 76 80.58 0.02 31.76
CA ILE A 76 81.65 0.56 30.94
C ILE A 76 81.88 2.02 31.32
N THR A 77 83.14 2.41 31.39
CA THR A 77 83.53 3.81 31.51
C THR A 77 84.11 4.27 30.19
N LEU A 78 83.58 5.37 29.65
CA LEU A 78 84.13 6.07 28.50
C LEU A 78 84.78 7.39 28.98
N LEU A 79 85.92 7.74 28.40
CA LEU A 79 86.71 8.93 28.70
C LEU A 79 87.02 9.70 27.41
N LYS A 80 86.80 11.01 27.45
CA LYS A 80 87.24 11.96 26.43
C LYS A 80 87.95 13.13 27.08
N LYS A 81 89.13 13.47 26.55
CA LYS A 81 89.82 14.73 26.85
C LYS A 81 89.65 15.71 25.71
N PHE A 82 89.49 16.97 26.07
CA PHE A 82 89.47 18.08 25.13
C PHE A 82 89.93 19.36 25.82
N GLN A 83 90.40 20.33 25.04
CA GLN A 83 90.95 21.59 25.54
C GLN A 83 90.15 22.77 25.02
N PHE A 84 90.09 23.85 25.80
CA PHE A 84 89.55 25.13 25.37
C PHE A 84 90.67 26.13 25.11
N GLU A 85 90.50 26.98 24.09
CA GLU A 85 91.41 28.10 23.86
C GLU A 85 91.33 29.11 25.02
N LYS A 86 92.47 29.67 25.43
CA LYS A 86 92.53 30.64 26.54
C LYS A 86 91.75 31.93 26.25
N SER A 87 91.66 32.33 24.98
CA SER A 87 90.86 33.46 24.49
C SER A 87 89.36 33.25 24.74
N PHE A 88 88.89 32.03 24.49
CA PHE A 88 87.50 31.64 24.68
C PHE A 88 87.11 31.66 26.17
N LEU A 89 87.97 31.12 27.05
CA LEU A 89 87.71 31.09 28.49
C LEU A 89 87.58 32.49 29.12
N LYS A 90 88.27 33.50 28.58
CA LYS A 90 88.17 34.90 29.08
C LYS A 90 86.87 35.59 28.70
N ASN A 91 86.23 35.17 27.62
CA ASN A 91 85.04 35.79 27.05
C ASN A 91 83.77 34.93 27.24
N LEU A 92 83.83 33.92 28.12
CA LEU A 92 82.72 33.01 28.34
C LEU A 92 81.60 33.71 29.12
N ASN A 93 80.58 34.16 28.40
CA ASN A 93 79.43 34.89 28.96
C ASN A 93 78.09 34.12 28.84
N GLU A 94 78.07 32.99 28.13
CA GLU A 94 76.88 32.17 27.92
C GLU A 94 77.14 30.71 28.35
N ASP A 95 76.08 30.02 28.76
CA ASP A 95 76.17 28.61 29.16
C ASP A 95 76.53 27.70 27.98
N ILE A 96 77.53 26.85 28.17
CA ILE A 96 77.91 25.80 27.23
C ILE A 96 77.23 24.50 27.67
N SER A 97 76.86 23.69 26.67
CA SER A 97 76.31 22.37 26.92
C SER A 97 76.89 21.34 25.97
N ILE A 98 76.69 20.07 26.32
CA ILE A 98 76.94 18.94 25.43
C ILE A 98 75.59 18.38 25.00
N LEU A 99 75.41 18.25 23.67
CA LEU A 99 74.32 17.49 23.10
C LEU A 99 74.77 16.04 22.93
N ILE A 100 74.14 15.14 23.68
CA ILE A 100 74.35 13.70 23.63
C ILE A 100 73.23 13.09 22.78
N PRO A 101 73.50 12.61 21.55
CA PRO A 101 72.47 12.17 20.62
C PRO A 101 71.69 10.97 21.15
N PHE A 102 72.40 10.00 21.71
CA PHE A 102 71.79 8.81 22.25
C PHE A 102 72.70 8.12 23.26
N ILE A 103 72.18 7.91 24.47
CA ILE A 103 72.83 7.18 25.55
C ILE A 103 71.87 6.12 26.08
N THR A 104 72.36 4.89 26.24
CA THR A 104 71.49 3.76 26.58
C THR A 104 71.47 3.42 28.06
N ASN A 105 70.44 2.67 28.42
CA ASN A 105 70.29 1.98 29.70
C ASN A 105 70.42 2.90 30.92
N ILE A 106 71.36 2.66 31.83
CA ILE A 106 71.61 3.52 32.99
C ILE A 106 72.93 4.23 32.79
N TYR A 107 72.98 5.54 33.04
CA TYR A 107 74.20 6.31 32.84
C TYR A 107 74.42 7.34 33.93
N ASP A 108 75.69 7.65 34.15
CA ASP A 108 76.17 8.81 34.88
C ASP A 108 77.19 9.56 34.01
N VAL A 109 77.07 10.88 33.94
CA VAL A 109 77.98 11.76 33.19
C VAL A 109 78.76 12.60 34.19
N TYR A 110 80.07 12.60 34.06
CA TYR A 110 81.00 13.35 34.90
C TYR A 110 81.82 14.31 34.04
N PHE A 111 81.94 15.55 34.48
CA PHE A 111 82.81 16.57 33.88
C PHE A 111 83.82 17.02 34.92
N ASN A 112 85.11 16.88 34.61
CA ASN A 112 86.22 17.19 35.52
C ASN A 112 86.08 16.56 36.93
N GLY A 113 85.51 15.36 36.99
CA GLY A 113 85.28 14.61 38.23
C GLY A 113 83.97 14.95 38.95
N GLN A 114 83.28 16.04 38.59
CA GLN A 114 81.95 16.37 39.12
C GLN A 114 80.86 15.65 38.31
N LYS A 115 79.89 15.03 38.98
CA LYS A 115 78.72 14.43 38.33
C LYS A 115 77.77 15.54 37.83
N ILE A 116 77.47 15.56 36.53
CA ILE A 116 76.66 16.60 35.86
C ILE A 116 75.33 16.09 35.31
N ALA A 117 75.19 14.80 35.04
CA ALA A 117 73.91 14.20 34.67
C ALA A 117 73.84 12.73 35.09
N SER A 118 72.63 12.21 35.25
CA SER A 118 72.37 10.78 35.48
C SER A 118 71.02 10.36 34.96
N GLY A 119 70.91 9.15 34.45
CA GLY A 119 69.67 8.55 33.98
C GLY A 119 69.53 7.11 34.45
N GLY A 120 68.33 6.76 34.92
CA GLY A 120 68.00 5.41 35.40
C GLY A 120 68.23 5.22 36.90
N LYS A 121 67.76 4.07 37.42
CA LYS A 121 67.90 3.68 38.83
C LYS A 121 68.14 2.18 38.95
N LEU A 122 69.07 1.81 39.81
CA LEU A 122 69.47 0.44 40.12
C LEU A 122 69.21 0.11 41.59
N ASP A 123 68.93 -1.17 41.85
CA ASP A 123 68.98 -1.80 43.17
C ASP A 123 69.81 -3.08 43.05
N GLY A 124 71.07 -3.02 43.48
CA GLY A 124 72.06 -4.06 43.18
C GLY A 124 72.28 -4.25 41.67
N THR A 125 71.87 -5.41 41.15
CA THR A 125 71.90 -5.77 39.71
C THR A 125 70.53 -5.66 39.03
N LYS A 126 69.47 -5.26 39.76
CA LYS A 126 68.11 -5.13 39.24
C LYS A 126 67.83 -3.70 38.77
N VAL A 127 67.36 -3.56 37.53
CA VAL A 127 66.97 -2.27 36.95
C VAL A 127 65.57 -1.87 37.46
N LEU A 128 65.50 -0.82 38.29
CA LEU A 128 64.24 -0.26 38.76
C LEU A 128 63.62 0.67 37.72
N LYS A 129 64.45 1.54 37.12
CA LYS A 129 64.05 2.48 36.07
C LYS A 129 65.14 2.56 35.00
N TYR A 130 64.76 2.46 33.73
CA TYR A 130 65.69 2.68 32.62
C TYR A 130 65.95 4.18 32.42
N GLY A 131 67.18 4.56 32.05
CA GLY A 131 67.61 5.94 31.83
C GLY A 131 67.75 6.35 30.37
N MET A 132 67.66 5.41 29.42
CA MET A 132 67.79 5.64 27.98
C MET A 132 67.09 6.92 27.51
N VAL A 133 67.80 7.77 26.78
CA VAL A 133 67.30 9.06 26.30
C VAL A 133 67.91 9.41 24.94
N ARG A 134 67.14 10.09 24.09
CA ARG A 134 67.57 10.63 22.80
C ARG A 134 67.66 12.15 22.91
N GLY A 135 68.71 12.75 22.34
CA GLY A 135 68.90 14.21 22.30
C GLY A 135 69.07 14.86 23.68
N LEU A 136 69.85 14.25 24.58
CA LEU A 136 70.07 14.78 25.93
C LEU A 136 71.02 15.98 25.88
N VAL A 137 70.55 17.14 26.34
CA VAL A 137 71.38 18.35 26.48
C VAL A 137 71.79 18.51 27.93
N VAL A 138 73.11 18.52 28.21
CA VAL A 138 73.66 18.68 29.56
C VAL A 138 74.50 19.94 29.65
N ILE A 139 74.15 20.85 30.55
CA ILE A 139 74.89 22.10 30.80
C ILE A 139 76.20 21.77 31.54
N LEU A 140 77.30 22.40 31.11
CA LEU A 140 78.59 22.29 31.80
C LEU A 140 78.70 23.32 32.93
N PRO A 141 79.02 22.92 34.18
CA PRO A 141 79.16 23.86 35.28
C PRO A 141 80.33 24.82 35.04
N GLN A 142 80.04 26.10 34.79
CA GLN A 142 81.04 27.11 34.40
C GLN A 142 82.25 27.16 35.35
N ASN A 143 82.00 27.05 36.65
CA ASN A 143 83.03 27.11 37.71
C ASN A 143 84.03 25.93 37.69
N THR A 144 83.77 24.89 36.89
CA THR A 144 84.63 23.70 36.78
C THR A 144 85.39 23.61 35.47
N ILE A 145 85.14 24.52 34.53
CA ILE A 145 85.79 24.54 33.22
C ILE A 145 87.25 24.98 33.38
N LYS A 146 88.17 24.19 32.81
CA LYS A 146 89.62 24.42 32.82
C LYS A 146 90.14 24.54 31.38
N GLU A 147 91.43 24.83 31.21
CA GLU A 147 92.07 24.76 29.87
C GLU A 147 92.05 23.32 29.33
N GLU A 148 92.36 22.33 30.17
CA GLU A 148 92.21 20.91 29.84
C GLU A 148 91.03 20.31 30.61
N ASN A 149 90.11 19.68 29.90
CA ASN A 149 88.89 19.11 30.48
C ASN A 149 88.79 17.61 30.19
N THR A 150 88.15 16.91 31.12
CA THR A 150 87.84 15.48 31.03
C THR A 150 86.33 15.28 31.12
N LEU A 151 85.82 14.46 30.22
CA LEU A 151 84.44 14.01 30.20
C LEU A 151 84.42 12.50 30.35
N ARG A 152 83.73 12.02 31.38
CA ARG A 152 83.56 10.58 31.64
C ARG A 152 82.10 10.19 31.60
N PHE A 153 81.80 9.09 30.93
CA PHE A 153 80.49 8.46 30.93
C PHE A 153 80.60 7.09 31.58
N VAL A 154 79.81 6.84 32.61
CA VAL A 154 79.64 5.50 33.17
C VAL A 154 78.30 4.98 32.70
N VAL A 155 78.31 3.97 31.82
CA VAL A 155 77.08 3.37 31.27
C VAL A 155 76.97 1.93 31.75
N GLN A 156 75.78 1.52 32.20
CA GLN A 156 75.55 0.28 32.93
C GLN A 156 74.31 -0.44 32.40
N GLY A 157 74.34 -1.79 32.41
CA GLY A 157 73.20 -2.59 31.97
C GLY A 157 73.38 -4.11 32.09
N GLY A 158 72.30 -4.86 31.85
CA GLY A 158 72.35 -6.32 31.87
C GLY A 158 73.14 -6.91 30.70
N TYR A 159 73.67 -8.14 30.89
CA TYR A 159 74.57 -8.84 29.95
C TYR A 159 74.06 -8.96 28.50
N LYS A 160 72.75 -8.95 28.27
CA LYS A 160 72.13 -9.03 26.93
C LYS A 160 71.51 -7.71 26.44
N GLU A 161 71.67 -6.63 27.20
CA GLU A 161 71.14 -5.32 26.86
C GLU A 161 72.18 -4.49 26.11
N GLU A 162 71.72 -3.61 25.23
CA GLU A 162 72.61 -2.66 24.56
C GLU A 162 73.04 -1.55 25.51
N VAL A 163 74.33 -1.53 25.84
CA VAL A 163 74.98 -0.54 26.71
C VAL A 163 76.05 0.17 25.88
N GLY A 164 75.96 1.49 25.75
CA GLY A 164 76.88 2.27 24.92
C GLY A 164 76.54 3.75 24.78
N LEU A 165 77.36 4.42 23.98
CA LEU A 165 77.23 5.83 23.62
C LEU A 165 77.38 5.99 22.10
N TRP A 166 76.46 6.71 21.48
CA TRP A 166 76.43 6.94 20.03
C TRP A 166 76.70 8.40 19.70
N GLY A 167 77.61 8.61 18.73
CA GLY A 167 77.99 9.94 18.28
C GLY A 167 76.97 10.61 17.36
N LYS A 168 75.96 9.89 16.87
CA LYS A 168 74.86 10.41 16.02
C LYS A 168 73.59 9.56 16.20
N GLU A 169 72.42 10.20 16.25
CA GLU A 169 71.09 9.57 16.21
C GLU A 169 70.09 10.57 15.59
N GLY A 170 69.43 10.17 14.49
CA GLY A 170 68.55 11.08 13.74
C GLY A 170 69.30 12.32 13.22
N ASP A 171 68.72 13.50 13.43
CA ASP A 171 69.32 14.79 13.06
C ASP A 171 70.39 15.27 14.07
N ASN A 172 70.53 14.60 15.23
CA ASN A 172 71.42 15.00 16.31
C ASN A 172 72.82 14.38 16.16
N THR A 173 73.86 15.20 16.35
CA THR A 173 75.26 14.77 16.41
C THR A 173 75.88 15.15 17.75
N PHE A 174 76.83 14.35 18.24
CA PHE A 174 77.46 14.61 19.53
C PHE A 174 78.35 15.84 19.38
N GLU A 175 77.98 16.90 20.08
CA GLU A 175 78.61 18.21 19.91
C GLU A 175 78.61 19.01 21.20
N LEU A 176 79.58 19.91 21.28
CA LEU A 176 79.70 20.89 22.34
C LEU A 176 79.43 22.26 21.71
N ASP A 177 78.39 22.93 22.19
CA ASP A 177 77.89 24.19 21.64
C ASP A 177 77.26 25.01 22.78
N TYR A 178 76.93 26.27 22.50
CA TYR A 178 76.11 27.08 23.39
C TYR A 178 74.78 26.39 23.66
N TYR A 179 74.30 26.50 24.90
CA TYR A 179 73.07 25.83 25.36
C TYR A 179 71.86 26.11 24.47
N LYS A 180 71.71 27.38 24.04
CA LYS A 180 70.61 27.80 23.15
C LYS A 180 70.63 27.06 21.81
N ASN A 181 71.81 26.87 21.21
CA ASN A 181 71.98 26.17 19.94
C ASN A 181 71.67 24.68 20.09
N ASN A 182 72.22 24.03 21.13
CA ASN A 182 71.99 22.62 21.40
C ASN A 182 70.51 22.32 21.73
N ILE A 183 69.84 23.17 22.50
CA ILE A 183 68.39 23.04 22.74
C ILE A 183 67.60 23.25 21.45
N GLN A 184 67.98 24.20 20.59
CA GLN A 184 67.29 24.39 19.32
C GLN A 184 67.46 23.19 18.39
N LYS A 185 68.65 22.61 18.30
CA LYS A 185 68.90 21.39 17.50
C LYS A 185 68.18 20.17 18.07
N ALA A 186 68.15 20.03 19.40
CA ALA A 186 67.37 18.99 20.07
C ALA A 186 65.85 19.21 19.96
N SER A 187 65.40 20.44 19.66
CA SER A 187 63.98 20.77 19.58
C SER A 187 63.31 20.21 18.31
N ASP A 188 62.44 19.22 18.50
CA ASP A 188 61.70 18.53 17.44
C ASP A 188 60.53 19.35 16.85
N ARG A 189 60.65 20.69 16.77
CA ARG A 189 59.52 21.59 16.47
C ARG A 189 58.79 21.25 15.17
N VAL A 190 59.51 21.09 14.06
CA VAL A 190 58.92 20.76 12.75
C VAL A 190 58.26 19.39 12.79
N THR A 191 58.91 18.41 13.44
CA THR A 191 58.35 17.08 13.66
C THR A 191 57.02 17.20 14.40
N LEU A 192 56.99 17.85 15.57
CA LEU A 192 55.79 18.00 16.38
C LEU A 192 54.64 18.72 15.65
N MET A 193 54.93 19.75 14.85
CA MET A 193 53.91 20.40 14.01
C MET A 193 53.28 19.43 13.01
N LEU A 194 54.09 18.61 12.33
CA LEU A 194 53.60 17.59 11.41
C LEU A 194 52.78 16.52 12.16
N LEU A 195 53.25 16.07 13.33
CA LEU A 195 52.54 15.08 14.14
C LEU A 195 51.18 15.56 14.62
N PHE A 196 51.09 16.81 15.06
CA PHE A 196 49.81 17.43 15.42
C PHE A 196 48.84 17.40 14.24
N MET A 197 49.28 17.82 13.06
CA MET A 197 48.46 17.77 11.85
C MET A 197 48.03 16.35 11.49
N TYR A 198 48.91 15.36 11.63
CA TYR A 198 48.59 13.94 11.39
C TYR A 198 47.55 13.40 12.36
N MET A 199 47.70 13.74 13.64
CA MET A 199 46.73 13.39 14.66
C MET A 199 45.38 14.05 14.39
N PHE A 200 45.38 15.33 14.03
CA PHE A 200 44.16 16.08 13.70
C PHE A 200 43.41 15.48 12.50
N VAL A 201 44.13 15.20 11.40
CA VAL A 201 43.55 14.52 10.22
C VAL A 201 43.01 13.14 10.60
N GLY A 202 43.75 12.38 11.42
CA GLY A 202 43.28 11.09 11.92
C GLY A 202 41.97 11.18 12.71
N LEU A 203 41.90 12.11 13.68
CA LEU A 203 40.70 12.37 14.48
C LEU A 203 39.52 12.85 13.62
N TYR A 204 39.76 13.70 12.62
CA TYR A 204 38.74 14.14 11.67
C TYR A 204 38.10 12.97 10.93
N HIS A 205 38.91 12.02 10.45
CA HIS A 205 38.38 10.82 9.79
C HIS A 205 37.65 9.87 10.76
N LEU A 206 38.07 9.78 12.03
CA LEU A 206 37.31 9.04 13.04
C LEU A 206 35.94 9.67 13.31
N LEU A 207 35.85 11.00 13.31
CA LEU A 207 34.57 11.72 13.42
C LEU A 207 33.67 11.47 12.19
N LEU A 208 34.24 11.48 10.98
CA LEU A 208 33.51 11.13 9.76
C LEU A 208 32.97 9.70 9.83
N TYR A 209 33.75 8.75 10.35
CA TYR A 209 33.29 7.39 10.55
C TYR A 209 32.13 7.32 11.56
N ALA A 210 32.22 8.04 12.68
CA ALA A 210 31.13 8.11 13.66
C ALA A 210 29.82 8.63 13.04
N LYS A 211 29.89 9.59 12.12
CA LYS A 211 28.72 10.09 11.37
C LYS A 211 28.28 9.16 10.23
N ARG A 212 29.20 8.39 9.63
CA ARG A 212 28.95 7.52 8.47
C ARG A 212 29.59 6.15 8.67
N PRO A 213 29.02 5.28 9.52
CA PRO A 213 29.62 3.99 9.87
C PRO A 213 29.69 2.99 8.69
N LYS A 214 28.94 3.25 7.60
CA LYS A 214 29.04 2.48 6.34
C LYS A 214 30.38 2.70 5.64
N GLU A 215 30.98 3.89 5.77
CA GLU A 215 32.25 4.26 5.14
C GLU A 215 33.45 3.84 6.00
N LYS A 216 33.66 2.51 6.13
CA LYS A 216 34.68 1.93 7.03
C LYS A 216 36.12 2.35 6.73
N TYR A 217 36.42 2.80 5.52
CA TYR A 217 37.75 3.31 5.18
C TYR A 217 38.15 4.52 6.04
N ASN A 218 37.19 5.33 6.51
CA ASN A 218 37.45 6.46 7.41
C ASN A 218 37.94 5.99 8.79
N LEU A 219 37.44 4.87 9.31
CA LEU A 219 37.93 4.26 10.56
C LEU A 219 39.39 3.84 10.42
N TYR A 220 39.70 3.05 9.39
CA TYR A 220 41.04 2.50 9.22
C TYR A 220 42.08 3.58 8.93
N PHE A 221 41.74 4.57 8.09
CA PHE A 221 42.63 5.70 7.83
C PHE A 221 42.83 6.61 9.05
N GLY A 222 41.75 6.84 9.81
CA GLY A 222 41.79 7.61 11.05
C GLY A 222 42.74 6.97 12.07
N LEU A 223 42.54 5.68 12.35
CA LEU A 223 43.43 4.91 13.23
C LEU A 223 44.86 4.86 12.69
N PHE A 224 45.05 4.64 11.38
CA PHE A 224 46.37 4.62 10.75
C PHE A 224 47.13 5.94 10.97
N SER A 225 46.46 7.08 10.77
CA SER A 225 47.03 8.42 10.92
C SER A 225 47.31 8.79 12.38
N VAL A 226 46.46 8.35 13.32
CA VAL A 226 46.70 8.53 14.76
C VAL A 226 47.89 7.67 15.21
N LEU A 227 47.91 6.39 14.86
CA LEU A 227 48.99 5.48 15.29
C LEU A 227 50.35 5.88 14.72
N ILE A 228 50.43 6.28 13.44
CA ILE A 228 51.68 6.78 12.86
C ILE A 228 52.14 8.09 13.53
N SER A 229 51.21 8.97 13.92
CA SER A 229 51.55 10.18 14.66
C SER A 229 52.12 9.87 16.04
N VAL A 230 51.46 8.99 16.82
CA VAL A 230 51.93 8.60 18.14
C VAL A 230 53.24 7.82 18.08
N TYR A 231 53.41 6.92 17.09
CA TYR A 231 54.69 6.24 16.85
C TYR A 231 55.83 7.23 16.63
N ASN A 232 55.66 8.20 15.72
CA ASN A 232 56.69 9.20 15.49
C ASN A 232 56.90 10.12 16.71
N TYR A 233 55.86 10.37 17.52
CA TYR A 233 56.00 11.09 18.79
C TYR A 233 56.88 10.33 19.77
N THR A 234 56.67 9.00 19.93
CA THR A 234 57.52 8.15 20.78
C THR A 234 58.97 8.05 20.31
N ARG A 235 59.25 8.36 19.03
CA ARG A 235 60.61 8.46 18.47
C ARG A 235 61.27 9.82 18.70
N SER A 236 60.49 10.87 18.97
CA SER A 236 60.99 12.24 19.21
C SER A 236 61.65 12.40 20.58
N ASN A 237 62.47 13.43 20.75
CA ASN A 237 63.10 13.80 22.01
C ASN A 237 62.05 14.25 23.05
N ALA A 238 60.95 14.86 22.59
CA ALA A 238 59.89 15.39 23.44
C ALA A 238 59.19 14.34 24.33
N VAL A 239 59.21 13.06 23.94
CA VAL A 239 58.57 11.99 24.73
C VAL A 239 59.21 11.81 26.11
N PHE A 240 60.51 12.14 26.24
CA PHE A 240 61.25 11.94 27.48
C PHE A 240 60.96 13.01 28.54
N GLU A 241 60.36 14.15 28.16
CA GLU A 241 59.96 15.23 29.09
C GLU A 241 58.87 14.77 30.08
N TRP A 242 58.07 13.76 29.72
CA TRP A 242 57.05 13.19 30.58
C TRP A 242 57.60 12.39 31.77
N GLY A 243 58.90 12.10 31.80
CA GLY A 243 59.54 11.36 32.90
C GLY A 243 59.13 9.88 33.00
N LEU A 244 58.42 9.34 31.99
CA LEU A 244 58.03 7.93 31.90
C LEU A 244 59.25 7.00 31.80
N ASP A 245 59.08 5.72 32.13
CA ASP A 245 60.15 4.74 31.94
C ASP A 245 60.38 4.50 30.43
N PRO A 246 61.59 4.80 29.91
CA PRO A 246 61.94 4.66 28.50
C PRO A 246 61.63 3.29 27.90
N PHE A 247 61.87 2.22 28.66
CA PHE A 247 61.69 0.88 28.13
C PHE A 247 60.30 0.32 28.45
N LYS A 248 59.88 0.38 29.72
CA LYS A 248 58.62 -0.24 30.19
C LYS A 248 57.39 0.42 29.57
N VAL A 249 57.49 1.68 29.14
CA VAL A 249 56.37 2.42 28.55
C VAL A 249 56.68 2.86 27.12
N ILE A 250 57.71 3.70 26.92
CA ILE A 250 57.92 4.38 25.64
C ILE A 250 58.23 3.38 24.50
N VAL A 251 59.24 2.51 24.65
CA VAL A 251 59.60 1.50 23.62
C VAL A 251 58.47 0.50 23.37
N ARG A 252 57.70 0.13 24.39
CA ARG A 252 56.55 -0.79 24.21
C ARG A 252 55.43 -0.15 23.38
N VAL A 253 55.08 1.09 23.69
CA VAL A 253 54.10 1.85 22.88
C VAL A 253 54.63 2.06 21.46
N GLU A 254 55.90 2.43 21.32
CA GLU A 254 56.60 2.59 20.03
C GLU A 254 56.39 1.34 19.15
N TYR A 255 56.68 0.14 19.67
CA TYR A 255 56.60 -1.10 18.89
C TYR A 255 55.17 -1.59 18.67
N ILE A 256 54.31 -1.56 19.70
CA ILE A 256 52.91 -1.99 19.54
C ILE A 256 52.26 -1.16 18.44
N PHE A 257 52.45 0.16 18.46
CA PHE A 257 51.82 1.04 17.49
C PHE A 257 52.40 0.82 16.09
N LEU A 258 53.72 0.68 16.00
CA LEU A 258 54.41 0.31 14.77
C LEU A 258 53.83 -0.98 14.15
N PHE A 259 53.51 -1.99 14.97
CA PHE A 259 53.01 -3.27 14.48
C PHE A 259 51.66 -3.16 13.76
N PHE A 260 50.77 -2.28 14.24
CA PHE A 260 49.44 -2.09 13.68
C PHE A 260 49.40 -1.22 12.42
N ILE A 261 50.42 -0.37 12.18
CA ILE A 261 50.44 0.56 11.04
C ILE A 261 50.23 -0.15 9.68
N PRO A 262 50.98 -1.22 9.31
CA PRO A 262 50.78 -1.90 8.04
C PRO A 262 49.41 -2.60 7.93
N ALA A 263 48.89 -3.13 9.04
CA ALA A 263 47.59 -3.79 9.07
C ALA A 263 46.45 -2.81 8.76
N LEU A 264 46.49 -1.62 9.38
CA LEU A 264 45.51 -0.56 9.12
C LEU A 264 45.62 0.01 7.71
N ALA A 265 46.84 0.11 7.17
CA ALA A 265 47.07 0.54 5.79
C ALA A 265 46.37 -0.41 4.78
N ILE A 266 46.52 -1.73 4.92
CA ILE A 266 45.83 -2.69 4.04
C ILE A 266 44.31 -2.55 4.15
N LEU A 267 43.78 -2.53 5.38
CA LEU A 267 42.33 -2.45 5.61
C LEU A 267 41.74 -1.16 5.02
N PHE A 268 42.47 -0.04 5.12
CA PHE A 268 42.10 1.21 4.47
C PHE A 268 41.99 1.04 2.95
N PHE A 269 43.05 0.57 2.28
CA PHE A 269 43.06 0.46 0.82
C PHE A 269 42.03 -0.54 0.27
N GLU A 270 41.82 -1.67 0.93
CA GLU A 270 40.80 -2.64 0.52
C GLU A 270 39.38 -2.05 0.58
N ASN A 271 39.05 -1.37 1.68
CA ASN A 271 37.73 -0.78 1.86
C ASN A 271 37.53 0.44 0.96
N PHE A 272 38.58 1.24 0.74
CA PHE A 272 38.52 2.43 -0.09
C PHE A 272 38.31 2.11 -1.58
N PHE A 273 38.95 1.04 -2.10
CA PHE A 273 38.86 0.71 -3.53
C PHE A 273 37.78 -0.30 -3.89
N PHE A 274 37.50 -1.27 -3.03
CA PHE A 274 36.63 -2.39 -3.40
C PHE A 274 35.30 -2.41 -2.65
N GLU A 275 35.12 -1.58 -1.62
CA GLU A 275 33.91 -1.53 -0.77
C GLU A 275 33.44 -2.92 -0.31
N LYS A 276 34.38 -3.86 -0.17
CA LYS A 276 34.18 -5.26 0.22
C LYS A 276 34.66 -5.50 1.63
N LYS A 277 34.21 -6.62 2.23
CA LYS A 277 34.74 -7.11 3.51
C LYS A 277 36.26 -7.31 3.39
N ALA A 278 36.96 -7.10 4.51
CA ALA A 278 38.41 -7.29 4.61
C ALA A 278 38.81 -8.69 4.11
N SER A 279 39.89 -8.77 3.34
CA SER A 279 40.37 -10.05 2.80
C SER A 279 40.79 -11.00 3.92
N LEU A 280 40.90 -12.29 3.58
CA LEU A 280 41.40 -13.29 4.52
C LEU A 280 42.83 -12.94 4.97
N TYR A 281 43.68 -12.48 4.06
CA TYR A 281 45.05 -12.06 4.35
C TYR A 281 45.09 -10.91 5.36
N SER A 282 44.31 -9.84 5.14
CA SER A 282 44.24 -8.69 6.06
C SER A 282 43.81 -9.07 7.47
N ARG A 283 42.85 -9.99 7.60
CA ARG A 283 42.36 -10.47 8.90
C ARG A 283 43.39 -11.33 9.62
N ILE A 284 44.05 -12.24 8.90
CA ILE A 284 45.14 -13.07 9.45
C ILE A 284 46.28 -12.17 9.92
N TYR A 285 46.69 -11.20 9.10
CA TYR A 285 47.76 -10.27 9.44
C TYR A 285 47.40 -9.40 10.66
N LEU A 286 46.17 -8.89 10.74
CA LEU A 286 45.70 -8.14 11.91
C LEU A 286 45.75 -9.01 13.19
N GLY A 287 45.32 -10.28 13.11
CA GLY A 287 45.43 -11.23 14.22
C GLY A 287 46.88 -11.48 14.64
N PHE A 288 47.76 -11.69 13.66
CA PHE A 288 49.20 -11.88 13.87
C PHE A 288 49.84 -10.68 14.60
N VAL A 289 49.63 -9.44 14.12
CA VAL A 289 50.19 -8.26 14.78
C VAL A 289 49.57 -7.98 16.14
N SER A 290 48.31 -8.39 16.36
CA SER A 290 47.67 -8.31 17.68
C SER A 290 48.34 -9.25 18.69
N ILE A 291 48.70 -10.47 18.26
CA ILE A 291 49.46 -11.42 19.08
C ILE A 291 50.85 -10.85 19.40
N LEU A 292 51.56 -10.30 18.40
CA LEU A 292 52.87 -9.67 18.64
C LEU A 292 52.78 -8.49 19.61
N GLY A 293 51.75 -7.64 19.46
CA GLY A 293 51.49 -6.51 20.35
C GLY A 293 51.21 -6.95 21.78
N LEU A 294 50.44 -8.03 21.97
CA LEU A 294 50.18 -8.61 23.29
C LEU A 294 51.45 -9.19 23.92
N LEU A 295 52.26 -9.92 23.16
CA LEU A 295 53.54 -10.47 23.63
C LEU A 295 54.49 -9.35 24.08
N MET A 296 54.53 -8.22 23.36
CA MET A 296 55.40 -7.08 23.65
C MET A 296 55.20 -6.50 25.06
N LEU A 297 54.03 -6.67 25.68
CA LEU A 297 53.73 -6.17 27.02
C LEU A 297 54.47 -6.91 28.15
N PHE A 298 54.80 -8.19 27.95
CA PHE A 298 55.31 -9.06 29.01
C PHE A 298 56.80 -9.41 28.86
N VAL A 299 57.37 -9.07 27.72
CA VAL A 299 58.66 -9.58 27.27
C VAL A 299 59.84 -8.69 27.75
N PRO A 300 61.01 -9.27 28.08
CA PRO A 300 62.23 -8.52 28.44
C PRO A 300 62.90 -7.88 27.21
N ARG A 301 63.68 -6.81 27.45
CA ARG A 301 64.27 -5.94 26.41
C ARG A 301 65.06 -6.66 25.31
N TRP A 302 65.77 -7.73 25.63
CA TRP A 302 66.57 -8.45 24.62
C TRP A 302 65.71 -9.28 23.65
N VAL A 303 64.48 -9.65 24.03
CA VAL A 303 63.55 -10.38 23.15
C VAL A 303 62.74 -9.39 22.30
N THR A 304 62.57 -8.14 22.73
CA THR A 304 61.81 -7.14 21.95
C THR A 304 62.44 -6.86 20.59
N THR A 305 63.77 -6.91 20.49
CA THR A 305 64.50 -6.79 19.21
C THR A 305 64.26 -7.97 18.28
N GLN A 306 64.07 -9.19 18.82
CA GLN A 306 63.72 -10.38 18.04
C GLN A 306 62.28 -10.32 17.51
N ILE A 307 61.33 -9.89 18.36
CA ILE A 307 59.95 -9.66 17.94
C ILE A 307 59.89 -8.59 16.84
N LEU A 308 60.65 -7.51 16.98
CA LEU A 308 60.75 -6.47 15.96
C LEU A 308 61.25 -7.03 14.63
N LEU A 309 62.26 -7.91 14.63
CA LEU A 309 62.78 -8.54 13.41
C LEU A 309 61.72 -9.43 12.73
N ILE A 310 60.98 -10.24 13.51
CA ILE A 310 59.87 -11.05 13.00
C ILE A 310 58.82 -10.16 12.33
N TRP A 311 58.47 -9.04 12.98
CA TRP A 311 57.54 -8.08 12.41
C TRP A 311 58.08 -7.43 11.13
N GLN A 312 59.34 -7.01 11.09
CA GLN A 312 59.97 -6.40 9.90
C GLN A 312 59.90 -7.33 8.68
N LEU A 313 60.21 -8.62 8.85
CA LEU A 313 60.08 -9.62 7.79
C LEU A 313 58.62 -9.77 7.33
N SER A 314 57.68 -9.80 8.27
CA SER A 314 56.25 -9.88 7.95
C SER A 314 55.75 -8.63 7.19
N ALA A 315 56.26 -7.44 7.51
CA ALA A 315 55.86 -6.18 6.90
C ALA A 315 56.25 -6.11 5.40
N LEU A 316 57.33 -6.78 5.00
CA LEU A 316 57.70 -6.92 3.58
C LEU A 316 56.61 -7.68 2.79
N SER A 317 55.99 -8.70 3.38
CA SER A 317 54.88 -9.41 2.73
C SER A 317 53.66 -8.51 2.52
N VAL A 318 53.38 -7.62 3.49
CA VAL A 318 52.31 -6.63 3.41
C VAL A 318 52.56 -5.61 2.31
N LEU A 319 53.79 -5.13 2.16
CA LEU A 319 54.16 -4.21 1.07
C LEU A 319 53.88 -4.83 -0.31
N GLY A 320 54.22 -6.11 -0.50
CA GLY A 320 53.89 -6.85 -1.72
C GLY A 320 52.37 -6.94 -1.95
N TYR A 321 51.61 -7.26 -0.90
CA TYR A 321 50.15 -7.33 -0.99
C TYR A 321 49.50 -5.97 -1.30
N LEU A 322 49.98 -4.90 -0.68
CA LEU A 322 49.53 -3.53 -0.95
C LEU A 322 49.79 -3.16 -2.42
N GLY A 323 50.97 -3.49 -2.96
CA GLY A 323 51.26 -3.32 -4.38
C GLY A 323 50.25 -4.05 -5.29
N TYR A 324 49.88 -5.28 -4.93
CA TYR A 324 48.82 -6.03 -5.65
C TYR A 324 47.44 -5.33 -5.58
N VAL A 325 47.01 -4.93 -4.38
CA VAL A 325 45.73 -4.23 -4.15
C VAL A 325 45.65 -2.96 -5.02
N MET A 326 46.74 -2.20 -5.04
CA MET A 326 46.83 -0.93 -5.77
C MET A 326 46.87 -1.12 -7.29
N THR A 327 47.66 -2.07 -7.79
CA THR A 327 47.72 -2.38 -9.23
C THR A 327 46.37 -2.89 -9.75
N LYS A 328 45.66 -3.70 -8.96
CA LYS A 328 44.29 -4.13 -9.27
C LYS A 328 43.32 -2.95 -9.31
N ALA A 329 43.40 -2.02 -8.37
CA ALA A 329 42.53 -0.84 -8.33
C ALA A 329 42.74 0.10 -9.55
N VAL A 330 43.99 0.29 -10.00
CA VAL A 330 44.30 1.08 -11.20
C VAL A 330 43.77 0.39 -12.46
N LYS A 331 43.89 -0.94 -12.57
CA LYS A 331 43.34 -1.71 -13.71
C LYS A 331 41.82 -1.59 -13.86
N LEU A 332 41.10 -1.31 -12.77
CA LEU A 332 39.66 -1.05 -12.78
C LEU A 332 39.29 0.40 -13.19
N LYS A 333 40.23 1.15 -13.80
CA LYS A 333 40.05 2.51 -14.34
C LYS A 333 39.57 3.57 -13.33
N ASN A 334 39.80 3.35 -12.03
CA ASN A 334 39.50 4.36 -11.02
C ASN A 334 40.56 5.48 -11.06
N LYS A 335 40.21 6.65 -11.61
CA LYS A 335 41.11 7.82 -11.71
C LYS A 335 41.63 8.28 -10.34
N ASP A 336 40.85 8.09 -9.30
CA ASP A 336 41.20 8.46 -7.93
C ASP A 336 42.24 7.49 -7.32
N ALA A 337 42.24 6.23 -7.77
CA ALA A 337 43.21 5.22 -7.35
C ALA A 337 44.64 5.53 -7.83
N PHE A 338 44.78 6.09 -9.03
CA PHE A 338 46.10 6.47 -9.55
C PHE A 338 46.76 7.59 -8.74
N ARG A 339 45.98 8.60 -8.32
CA ARG A 339 46.49 9.72 -7.50
C ARG A 339 46.90 9.25 -6.11
N LEU A 340 46.08 8.41 -5.49
CA LEU A 340 46.40 7.81 -4.19
C LEU A 340 47.63 6.89 -4.28
N LEU A 341 47.85 6.25 -5.44
CA LEU A 341 49.02 5.41 -5.69
C LEU A 341 50.32 6.18 -5.69
N ILE A 342 50.35 7.37 -6.29
CA ILE A 342 51.55 8.22 -6.31
C ILE A 342 51.91 8.63 -4.87
N GLY A 343 50.94 9.14 -4.11
CA GLY A 343 51.18 9.59 -2.73
C GLY A 343 51.64 8.45 -1.82
N PHE A 344 51.04 7.26 -1.96
CA PHE A 344 51.44 6.10 -1.18
C PHE A 344 52.81 5.54 -1.60
N SER A 345 53.15 5.56 -2.89
CA SER A 345 54.48 5.13 -3.35
C SER A 345 55.58 6.00 -2.74
N ILE A 346 55.37 7.31 -2.64
CA ILE A 346 56.30 8.23 -1.97
C ILE A 346 56.44 7.87 -0.47
N LEU A 347 55.33 7.57 0.21
CA LEU A 347 55.34 7.10 1.60
C LEU A 347 56.11 5.78 1.76
N VAL A 348 55.91 4.80 0.88
CA VAL A 348 56.62 3.52 0.92
C VAL A 348 58.11 3.69 0.65
N ILE A 349 58.49 4.49 -0.34
CA ILE A 349 59.90 4.75 -0.67
C ILE A 349 60.62 5.42 0.51
N THR A 350 60.00 6.43 1.11
CA THR A 350 60.57 7.11 2.29
C THR A 350 60.63 6.21 3.52
N ALA A 351 59.60 5.37 3.74
CA ALA A 351 59.59 4.37 4.80
C ALA A 351 60.66 3.28 4.62
N LEU A 352 60.83 2.78 3.39
CA LEU A 352 61.87 1.79 3.05
C LEU A 352 63.27 2.38 3.23
N TRP A 353 63.46 3.65 2.88
CA TRP A 353 64.73 4.34 3.10
C TRP A 353 65.09 4.39 4.59
N ASP A 354 64.16 4.84 5.43
CA ASP A 354 64.38 4.91 6.88
C ASP A 354 64.55 3.51 7.50
N LEU A 355 63.82 2.50 7.00
CA LEU A 355 63.96 1.10 7.43
C LEU A 355 65.34 0.53 7.09
N LEU A 356 65.82 0.72 5.84
CA LEU A 356 67.14 0.26 5.41
C LEU A 356 68.26 1.00 6.14
N GLY A 357 68.09 2.30 6.39
CA GLY A 357 69.01 3.10 7.20
C GLY A 357 69.06 2.70 8.67
N ALA A 358 68.07 1.95 9.17
CA ALA A 358 68.07 1.40 10.52
C ALA A 358 68.78 0.03 10.62
N ILE A 359 69.09 -0.63 9.50
CA ILE A 359 69.80 -1.92 9.48
C ILE A 359 71.31 -1.67 9.65
N PRO A 360 71.99 -2.26 10.65
CA PRO A 360 73.41 -1.99 10.93
C PRO A 360 74.42 -2.41 9.85
N VAL A 361 73.98 -3.12 8.80
CA VAL A 361 74.84 -3.86 7.85
C VAL A 361 75.12 -3.08 6.56
N GLY A 362 74.44 -1.96 6.31
CA GLY A 362 74.41 -1.34 4.97
C GLY A 362 75.10 0.02 4.78
N GLY A 363 75.61 0.66 5.83
CA GLY A 363 76.21 2.00 5.74
C GLY A 363 75.25 3.14 5.32
N LEU A 364 73.98 2.83 5.05
CA LEU A 364 72.92 3.76 4.73
C LEU A 364 72.51 4.58 5.96
N ARG A 365 72.17 5.86 5.74
CA ARG A 365 71.77 6.79 6.81
C ARG A 365 70.25 6.80 6.96
N ASN A 366 69.78 6.67 8.21
CA ASN A 366 68.39 6.98 8.56
C ASN A 366 68.21 8.50 8.61
N LEU A 367 67.40 9.05 7.70
CA LEU A 367 67.19 10.49 7.54
C LEU A 367 65.82 10.95 8.08
N GLY A 368 65.02 10.02 8.63
CA GLY A 368 63.67 10.31 9.10
C GLY A 368 62.77 10.89 8.00
N LEU A 369 62.86 10.38 6.78
CA LEU A 369 62.10 10.86 5.62
C LEU A 369 60.61 10.47 5.67
N MET A 370 60.26 9.41 6.40
CA MET A 370 58.89 8.92 6.53
C MET A 370 57.94 10.01 7.01
N ARG A 371 58.39 10.90 7.92
CA ARG A 371 57.57 12.03 8.40
C ARG A 371 57.19 12.98 7.27
N TYR A 372 58.01 13.19 6.25
CA TYR A 372 57.68 14.02 5.09
C TYR A 372 56.91 13.25 4.01
N GLY A 373 57.21 11.95 3.85
CA GLY A 373 56.46 11.06 2.96
C GLY A 373 54.98 10.98 3.33
N PHE A 374 54.68 10.94 4.64
CA PHE A 374 53.30 10.89 5.12
C PHE A 374 52.54 12.19 4.87
N PHE A 375 53.18 13.36 4.96
CA PHE A 375 52.58 14.64 4.57
C PHE A 375 52.09 14.62 3.12
N THR A 376 52.94 14.13 2.21
CA THR A 376 52.61 14.03 0.79
C THR A 376 51.41 13.11 0.55
N PHE A 377 51.34 12.01 1.29
CA PHE A 377 50.20 11.09 1.25
C PHE A 377 48.90 11.73 1.75
N ILE A 378 48.94 12.49 2.86
CA ILE A 378 47.79 13.23 3.39
C ILE A 378 47.25 14.25 2.38
N MET A 379 48.14 15.00 1.72
CA MET A 379 47.72 15.92 0.67
C MET A 379 47.07 15.19 -0.51
N GLY A 380 47.60 14.02 -0.88
CA GLY A 380 47.02 13.16 -1.92
C GLY A 380 45.60 12.70 -1.61
N ILE A 381 45.34 12.21 -0.39
CA ILE A 381 43.99 11.77 0.01
C ILE A 381 43.01 12.94 0.13
N ALA A 382 43.45 14.11 0.59
CA ALA A 382 42.61 15.30 0.67
C ALA A 382 42.06 15.71 -0.70
N VAL A 383 42.91 15.70 -1.73
CA VAL A 383 42.50 16.00 -3.11
C VAL A 383 41.55 14.93 -3.66
N VAL A 384 41.81 13.65 -3.38
CA VAL A 384 40.93 12.55 -3.80
C VAL A 384 39.54 12.68 -3.17
N LEU A 385 39.48 12.96 -1.87
CA LEU A 385 38.22 13.09 -1.14
C LEU A 385 37.41 14.30 -1.61
N ALA A 386 38.06 15.44 -1.85
CA ALA A 386 37.41 16.63 -2.39
C ALA A 386 36.76 16.36 -3.76
N ASN A 387 37.46 15.66 -4.66
CA ASN A 387 36.91 15.28 -5.97
C ASN A 387 35.76 14.27 -5.85
N LYS A 388 35.86 13.31 -4.92
CA LYS A 388 34.77 12.36 -4.64
C LYS A 388 33.52 13.10 -4.14
N PHE A 389 33.68 14.07 -3.23
CA PHE A 389 32.59 14.88 -2.72
C PHE A 389 31.88 15.67 -3.84
N LEU A 390 32.63 16.37 -4.69
CA LEU A 390 32.07 17.12 -5.81
C LEU A 390 31.27 16.23 -6.77
N ARG A 391 31.79 15.03 -7.11
CA ARG A 391 31.08 14.09 -8.00
C ARG A 391 29.75 13.63 -7.41
N VAL A 392 29.75 13.25 -6.14
CA VAL A 392 28.53 12.78 -5.45
C VAL A 392 27.52 13.92 -5.32
N HIS A 393 27.97 15.14 -5.02
CA HIS A 393 27.08 16.30 -4.90
C HIS A 393 26.36 16.60 -6.22
N ASN A 394 27.10 16.64 -7.34
CA ASN A 394 26.50 16.89 -8.66
C ASN A 394 25.50 15.78 -9.06
N GLN A 395 25.78 14.52 -8.72
CA GLN A 395 24.84 13.41 -8.97
C GLN A 395 23.54 13.54 -8.17
N VAL A 396 23.63 14.03 -6.93
CA VAL A 396 22.43 14.29 -6.10
C VAL A 396 21.62 15.44 -6.68
N GLU A 397 22.28 16.51 -7.11
CA GLU A 397 21.62 17.67 -7.72
C GLU A 397 20.91 17.28 -9.04
N GLU A 398 21.56 16.53 -9.92
CA GLU A 398 20.97 16.03 -11.16
C GLU A 398 19.78 15.09 -10.92
N LEU A 399 19.89 14.19 -9.94
CA LEU A 399 18.80 13.28 -9.58
C LEU A 399 17.59 14.03 -9.02
N ASN A 400 17.82 15.03 -8.16
CA ASN A 400 16.75 15.86 -7.61
C ASN A 400 16.02 16.63 -8.72
N ALA A 401 16.74 17.25 -9.65
CA ALA A 401 16.14 17.96 -10.78
C ALA A 401 15.31 17.02 -11.69
N HIS A 402 15.77 15.79 -11.90
CA HIS A 402 15.02 14.79 -12.66
C HIS A 402 13.75 14.31 -11.95
N LEU A 403 13.81 14.12 -10.63
CA LEU A 403 12.64 13.74 -9.83
C LEU A 403 11.58 14.84 -9.82
N GLU A 404 11.98 16.10 -9.67
CA GLU A 404 11.08 17.25 -9.66
C GLU A 404 10.28 17.34 -10.96
N ARG A 405 10.94 17.25 -12.12
CA ARG A 405 10.27 17.19 -13.43
C ARG A 405 9.26 16.04 -13.51
N LYS A 406 9.62 14.85 -13.00
CA LYS A 406 8.73 13.67 -13.03
C LYS A 406 7.49 13.83 -12.14
N VAL A 407 7.61 14.55 -11.03
CA VAL A 407 6.48 14.89 -10.15
C VAL A 407 5.55 15.89 -10.85
N GLU A 408 6.10 16.92 -11.50
CA GLU A 408 5.31 17.89 -12.26
C GLU A 408 4.51 17.22 -13.39
N GLU A 409 5.17 16.35 -14.18
CA GLU A 409 4.52 15.62 -15.28
C GLU A 409 3.35 14.75 -14.77
N ARG A 410 3.56 13.97 -13.70
CA ARG A 410 2.51 13.12 -13.12
C ARG A 410 1.37 13.92 -12.51
N THR A 411 1.68 15.05 -11.88
CA THR A 411 0.66 15.92 -11.29
C THR A 411 -0.22 16.53 -12.38
N ALA A 412 0.38 16.99 -13.49
CA ALA A 412 -0.35 17.52 -14.62
C ALA A 412 -1.23 16.48 -15.33
N GLU A 413 -0.70 15.26 -15.54
CA GLU A 413 -1.46 14.12 -16.10
C GLU A 413 -2.68 13.79 -15.22
N LEU A 414 -2.47 13.66 -13.92
CA LEU A 414 -3.53 13.32 -12.97
C LEU A 414 -4.63 14.39 -12.91
N GLN A 415 -4.23 15.66 -12.94
CA GLN A 415 -5.18 16.77 -12.93
C GLN A 415 -6.01 16.85 -14.22
N LYS A 416 -5.41 16.49 -15.37
CA LYS A 416 -6.14 16.34 -16.63
C LYS A 416 -7.18 15.22 -16.54
N THR A 417 -6.78 14.03 -16.09
CA THR A 417 -7.71 12.89 -15.95
C THR A 417 -8.84 13.18 -14.96
N LEU A 418 -8.55 13.85 -13.84
CA LEU A 418 -9.59 14.27 -12.88
C LEU A 418 -10.60 15.24 -13.50
N THR A 419 -10.13 16.15 -14.35
CA THR A 419 -11.01 17.10 -15.05
C THR A 419 -11.91 16.36 -16.04
N GLU A 420 -11.35 15.45 -16.85
CA GLU A 420 -12.11 14.62 -17.80
C GLU A 420 -13.17 13.77 -17.10
N VAL A 421 -12.83 13.09 -15.99
CA VAL A 421 -13.79 12.28 -15.22
C VAL A 421 -14.90 13.15 -14.62
N LYS A 422 -14.57 14.35 -14.14
CA LYS A 422 -15.57 15.27 -13.59
C LYS A 422 -16.54 15.76 -14.66
N GLU A 423 -16.03 16.10 -15.86
CA GLU A 423 -16.86 16.51 -16.99
C GLU A 423 -17.79 15.38 -17.45
N LEU A 424 -17.27 14.15 -17.59
CA LEU A 424 -18.07 12.98 -17.93
C LEU A 424 -19.17 12.69 -16.90
N LYS A 425 -18.86 12.83 -15.61
CA LYS A 425 -19.85 12.67 -14.55
C LYS A 425 -20.96 13.72 -14.65
N VAL A 426 -20.62 14.99 -14.87
CA VAL A 426 -21.61 16.07 -15.03
C VAL A 426 -22.51 15.80 -16.25
N GLN A 427 -21.94 15.29 -17.34
CA GLN A 427 -22.71 14.90 -18.52
C GLN A 427 -23.67 13.75 -18.20
N GLN A 428 -23.18 12.69 -17.55
CA GLN A 428 -23.99 11.53 -17.14
C GLN A 428 -25.13 11.91 -16.18
N ASP A 429 -24.85 12.71 -15.15
CA ASP A 429 -25.88 13.19 -14.22
C ASP A 429 -26.91 14.09 -14.94
N GLY A 430 -26.48 14.81 -15.98
CA GLY A 430 -27.37 15.55 -16.89
C GLY A 430 -28.31 14.64 -17.67
N ASP A 431 -27.81 13.54 -18.23
CA ASP A 431 -28.61 12.57 -18.97
C ASP A 431 -29.61 11.83 -18.05
N TYR A 432 -29.19 11.52 -16.82
CA TYR A 432 -30.06 10.94 -15.79
C TYR A 432 -31.17 11.91 -15.41
N PHE A 433 -30.83 13.18 -15.20
CA PHE A 433 -31.81 14.22 -14.91
C PHE A 433 -32.85 14.34 -16.03
N LEU A 434 -32.41 14.41 -17.28
CA LEU A 434 -33.33 14.48 -18.43
C LEU A 434 -34.25 13.27 -18.52
N THR A 435 -33.72 12.06 -18.33
CA THR A 435 -34.52 10.83 -18.37
C THR A 435 -35.56 10.79 -17.24
N SER A 436 -35.19 11.20 -16.03
CA SER A 436 -36.13 11.29 -14.91
C SER A 436 -37.30 12.25 -15.18
N LEU A 437 -37.06 13.36 -15.90
CA LEU A 437 -38.09 14.31 -16.31
C LEU A 437 -39.07 13.72 -17.32
N LEU A 438 -38.66 12.73 -18.11
CA LEU A 438 -39.53 12.02 -19.06
C LEU A 438 -40.37 10.95 -18.38
N ILE A 439 -39.84 10.29 -17.35
CA ILE A 439 -40.55 9.21 -16.61
C ILE A 439 -41.58 9.78 -15.63
N LYS A 440 -41.22 10.85 -14.91
CA LYS A 440 -42.09 11.47 -13.89
C LYS A 440 -43.53 11.77 -14.34
N PRO A 441 -43.82 12.28 -15.56
CA PRO A 441 -45.20 12.52 -16.00
C PRO A 441 -45.97 11.25 -16.37
N LEU A 442 -45.30 10.11 -16.51
CA LEU A 442 -45.90 8.79 -16.79
C LEU A 442 -46.30 8.09 -15.50
N GLY A 443 -45.47 8.16 -14.46
CA GLY A 443 -45.69 7.56 -13.15
C GLY A 443 -46.60 8.37 -12.23
N VAL A 444 -47.83 8.68 -12.69
CA VAL A 444 -48.75 9.57 -11.97
C VAL A 444 -50.09 8.90 -11.71
N ASN A 445 -50.68 9.21 -10.56
CA ASN A 445 -52.07 8.87 -10.28
C ASN A 445 -52.99 9.93 -10.92
N ARG A 446 -53.77 9.54 -11.93
CA ARG A 446 -54.88 10.33 -12.47
C ARG A 446 -56.20 9.56 -12.43
N SER A 447 -56.36 8.69 -11.44
CA SER A 447 -57.67 8.11 -11.09
C SER A 447 -58.60 9.21 -10.56
N LYS A 448 -59.89 9.05 -10.83
CA LYS A 448 -60.98 9.96 -10.43
C LYS A 448 -62.16 9.18 -9.82
N GLY A 449 -61.91 7.98 -9.31
CA GLY A 449 -62.94 7.15 -8.70
C GLY A 449 -63.48 7.78 -7.43
N ASP A 450 -64.79 7.62 -7.19
CA ASP A 450 -65.44 8.11 -5.98
C ASP A 450 -65.22 7.15 -4.81
N PHE A 451 -65.19 5.84 -5.10
CA PHE A 451 -65.10 4.78 -4.08
C PHE A 451 -63.75 4.07 -4.05
N VAL A 452 -63.02 4.05 -5.17
CA VAL A 452 -61.69 3.44 -5.26
C VAL A 452 -60.61 4.52 -5.16
N HIS A 453 -59.78 4.44 -4.12
CA HIS A 453 -58.67 5.35 -3.89
C HIS A 453 -57.33 4.64 -4.13
N ILE A 454 -56.40 5.33 -4.79
CA ILE A 454 -55.07 4.78 -5.09
C ILE A 454 -53.98 5.68 -4.53
N ASP A 455 -53.00 5.09 -3.85
CA ASP A 455 -51.81 5.78 -3.34
C ASP A 455 -50.55 5.10 -3.87
N PHE A 456 -49.48 5.87 -4.06
CA PHE A 456 -48.18 5.37 -4.50
C PHE A 456 -47.09 5.70 -3.49
N PHE A 457 -46.16 4.78 -3.35
CA PHE A 457 -44.87 4.99 -2.73
C PHE A 457 -43.80 4.56 -3.72
N VAL A 458 -42.86 5.45 -4.04
CA VAL A 458 -41.79 5.19 -5.01
C VAL A 458 -40.49 5.73 -4.43
N ARG A 459 -39.48 4.86 -4.35
CA ARG A 459 -38.12 5.24 -3.94
C ARG A 459 -37.13 4.49 -4.81
N GLN A 460 -36.40 5.22 -5.65
CA GLN A 460 -35.41 4.60 -6.55
C GLN A 460 -34.04 4.58 -5.86
N LYS A 461 -33.27 3.53 -6.10
CA LYS A 461 -31.94 3.33 -5.53
C LYS A 461 -30.96 4.43 -5.95
N LYS A 462 -31.04 4.89 -7.19
CA LYS A 462 -30.12 5.92 -7.71
C LYS A 462 -30.63 7.33 -7.42
N HIS A 463 -30.12 7.90 -6.34
CA HIS A 463 -30.23 9.32 -6.02
C HIS A 463 -29.03 10.10 -6.53
N PHE A 464 -29.27 11.31 -7.04
CA PHE A 464 -28.23 12.23 -7.45
C PHE A 464 -28.74 13.68 -7.41
N GLU A 465 -27.82 14.61 -7.18
CA GLU A 465 -28.09 16.04 -7.21
C GLU A 465 -27.59 16.61 -8.54
N PHE A 466 -28.48 17.26 -9.30
CA PHE A 466 -28.10 17.95 -10.52
C PHE A 466 -28.71 19.35 -10.56
N LYS A 467 -27.86 20.38 -10.65
CA LYS A 467 -28.27 21.80 -10.63
C LYS A 467 -29.15 22.15 -9.40
N ASN A 468 -28.72 21.72 -8.22
CA ASN A 468 -29.41 21.93 -6.93
C ASN A 468 -30.82 21.32 -6.87
N LYS A 469 -31.06 20.26 -7.63
CA LYS A 469 -32.28 19.46 -7.56
C LYS A 469 -31.91 18.03 -7.25
N ASP A 470 -32.40 17.56 -6.10
CA ASP A 470 -32.35 16.15 -5.75
C ASP A 470 -33.36 15.40 -6.61
N THR A 471 -32.88 14.42 -7.37
CA THR A 471 -33.70 13.63 -8.28
C THR A 471 -33.31 12.16 -8.21
N GLU A 472 -34.25 11.31 -8.59
CA GLU A 472 -34.17 9.87 -8.53
C GLU A 472 -34.43 9.27 -9.92
N ILE A 473 -33.79 8.14 -10.23
CA ILE A 473 -33.98 7.41 -11.48
C ILE A 473 -33.89 5.90 -11.23
N GLY A 474 -34.80 5.12 -11.82
CA GLY A 474 -34.78 3.66 -11.72
C GLY A 474 -35.84 3.00 -12.59
N GLY A 475 -35.97 1.68 -12.44
CA GLY A 475 -36.81 0.82 -13.28
C GLY A 475 -38.26 0.67 -12.82
N ASP A 476 -38.52 1.07 -11.59
CA ASP A 476 -39.81 0.93 -10.93
C ASP A 476 -40.82 2.02 -11.34
N LEU A 477 -42.06 1.62 -11.64
CA LEU A 477 -43.11 2.52 -12.13
C LEU A 477 -44.50 2.16 -11.59
N CYS A 478 -45.19 3.17 -11.05
CA CYS A 478 -46.60 3.09 -10.64
C CYS A 478 -47.47 3.99 -11.52
N ILE A 479 -48.57 3.46 -12.06
CA ILE A 479 -49.51 4.20 -12.92
C ILE A 479 -50.94 3.93 -12.48
N ALA A 480 -51.78 4.96 -12.43
CA ALA A 480 -53.21 4.81 -12.19
C ALA A 480 -54.03 5.80 -13.02
N HIS A 481 -55.11 5.31 -13.62
CA HIS A 481 -55.93 6.06 -14.56
C HIS A 481 -57.37 5.58 -14.58
N SER A 482 -58.32 6.52 -14.69
CA SER A 482 -59.72 6.15 -14.93
C SER A 482 -60.03 6.00 -16.44
N ILE A 483 -60.74 4.93 -16.78
CA ILE A 483 -61.30 4.66 -18.11
C ILE A 483 -62.77 4.28 -17.97
N GLN A 484 -63.53 4.38 -19.06
CA GLN A 484 -64.90 3.92 -19.11
C GLN A 484 -65.01 2.72 -20.05
N LEU A 485 -65.61 1.61 -19.59
CA LEU A 485 -65.87 0.41 -20.38
C LEU A 485 -67.32 -0.01 -20.20
N LYS A 486 -68.04 -0.26 -21.30
CA LYS A 486 -69.48 -0.61 -21.30
C LYS A 486 -70.33 0.34 -20.42
N GLY A 487 -69.99 1.62 -20.40
CA GLY A 487 -70.68 2.66 -19.62
C GLY A 487 -70.42 2.65 -18.10
N LYS A 488 -69.49 1.82 -17.60
CA LYS A 488 -69.04 1.81 -16.21
C LYS A 488 -67.65 2.40 -16.07
N ASP A 489 -67.38 3.01 -14.93
CA ASP A 489 -66.09 3.61 -14.62
C ASP A 489 -65.16 2.60 -13.97
N TYR A 490 -63.95 2.50 -14.51
CA TYR A 490 -62.90 1.62 -14.02
C TYR A 490 -61.64 2.41 -13.70
N THR A 491 -61.01 2.08 -12.61
CA THR A 491 -59.68 2.57 -12.26
C THR A 491 -58.64 1.52 -12.64
N VAL A 492 -57.90 1.77 -13.72
CA VAL A 492 -56.75 0.98 -14.16
C VAL A 492 -55.55 1.30 -13.28
N PHE A 493 -54.82 0.27 -12.89
CA PHE A 493 -53.58 0.38 -12.13
C PHE A 493 -52.48 -0.49 -12.74
N LEU A 494 -51.24 -0.05 -12.57
CA LEU A 494 -50.04 -0.81 -12.89
C LEU A 494 -48.96 -0.51 -11.87
N ASN A 495 -48.32 -1.56 -11.35
CA ASN A 495 -47.03 -1.48 -10.66
C ASN A 495 -46.09 -2.41 -11.43
N GLY A 496 -44.98 -1.89 -11.92
CA GLY A 496 -44.02 -2.66 -12.70
C GLY A 496 -42.59 -2.29 -12.36
N ASP A 497 -41.72 -3.27 -12.51
CA ASP A 497 -40.28 -3.20 -12.33
C ASP A 497 -39.60 -3.66 -13.62
N ALA A 498 -38.83 -2.74 -14.22
CA ALA A 498 -38.08 -2.99 -15.44
C ALA A 498 -36.65 -3.44 -15.16
N MET A 499 -36.23 -4.50 -15.85
CA MET A 499 -34.92 -5.13 -15.69
C MET A 499 -33.77 -4.13 -15.82
N GLY A 500 -32.88 -4.15 -14.82
CA GLY A 500 -31.68 -3.34 -14.77
C GLY A 500 -31.82 -2.17 -13.80
N LYS A 501 -30.70 -1.52 -13.47
CA LYS A 501 -30.66 -0.46 -12.44
C LYS A 501 -30.35 0.89 -13.07
N SER A 502 -30.80 1.98 -12.45
CA SER A 502 -30.56 3.35 -12.91
C SER A 502 -31.08 3.57 -14.35
N ILE A 503 -30.22 3.95 -15.31
CA ILE A 503 -30.65 4.33 -16.67
C ILE A 503 -31.21 3.18 -17.50
N GLN A 504 -30.74 1.95 -17.29
CA GLN A 504 -31.24 0.78 -18.04
C GLN A 504 -32.68 0.47 -17.63
N GLY A 505 -32.93 0.31 -16.34
CA GLY A 505 -34.29 0.14 -15.80
C GLY A 505 -35.19 1.32 -16.19
N ALA A 506 -34.69 2.55 -16.07
CA ALA A 506 -35.42 3.76 -16.48
C ALA A 506 -35.84 3.75 -17.96
N GLY A 507 -35.02 3.19 -18.84
CA GLY A 507 -35.38 2.98 -20.24
C GLY A 507 -36.58 2.05 -20.40
N GLY A 508 -36.60 0.93 -19.66
CA GLY A 508 -37.74 0.00 -19.64
C GLY A 508 -39.01 0.63 -19.04
N ALA A 509 -38.88 1.34 -17.92
CA ALA A 509 -39.97 2.09 -17.29
C ALA A 509 -40.58 3.13 -18.25
N LEU A 510 -39.74 3.86 -18.99
CA LEU A 510 -40.20 4.83 -19.98
C LEU A 510 -41.04 4.16 -21.07
N VAL A 511 -40.58 3.04 -21.63
CA VAL A 511 -41.33 2.29 -22.67
C VAL A 511 -42.66 1.78 -22.10
N LEU A 512 -42.62 1.13 -20.93
CA LEU A 512 -43.81 0.62 -20.24
C LEU A 512 -44.87 1.70 -20.04
N GLY A 513 -44.45 2.86 -19.51
CA GLY A 513 -45.33 3.98 -19.25
C GLY A 513 -45.90 4.61 -20.51
N VAL A 514 -45.12 4.76 -21.58
CA VAL A 514 -45.58 5.32 -22.86
C VAL A 514 -46.60 4.40 -23.53
N VAL A 515 -46.33 3.09 -23.58
CA VAL A 515 -47.24 2.12 -24.22
C VAL A 515 -48.55 2.04 -23.45
N LEU A 516 -48.52 1.87 -22.12
CA LEU A 516 -49.75 1.84 -21.32
C LEU A 516 -50.53 3.16 -21.46
N LYS A 517 -49.83 4.29 -21.46
CA LYS A 517 -50.48 5.60 -21.65
C LYS A 517 -51.17 5.71 -23.00
N SER A 518 -50.56 5.20 -24.06
CA SER A 518 -51.15 5.13 -25.40
C SER A 518 -52.44 4.30 -25.41
N ILE A 519 -52.41 3.11 -24.78
CA ILE A 519 -53.58 2.23 -24.65
C ILE A 519 -54.73 2.94 -23.92
N ILE A 520 -54.44 3.61 -22.81
CA ILE A 520 -55.42 4.36 -22.00
C ILE A 520 -56.03 5.51 -22.81
N VAL A 521 -55.20 6.34 -23.44
CA VAL A 521 -55.69 7.50 -24.21
C VAL A 521 -56.53 7.04 -25.40
N ARG A 522 -56.11 5.99 -26.10
CA ARG A 522 -56.88 5.38 -27.19
C ARG A 522 -58.26 4.93 -26.70
N THR A 523 -58.32 4.31 -25.52
CA THR A 523 -59.59 3.88 -24.90
C THR A 523 -60.49 5.06 -24.51
N GLN A 524 -59.91 6.17 -24.05
CA GLN A 524 -60.68 7.37 -23.68
C GLN A 524 -61.27 8.09 -24.90
N MET A 525 -60.64 7.96 -26.08
CA MET A 525 -61.03 8.70 -27.29
C MET A 525 -61.90 7.89 -28.27
N ASP A 526 -61.74 6.57 -28.31
CA ASP A 526 -62.40 5.69 -29.28
C ASP A 526 -63.58 4.92 -28.66
N PRO A 527 -64.83 5.18 -29.10
CA PRO A 527 -66.01 4.46 -28.62
C PRO A 527 -65.94 2.94 -28.82
N ILE A 528 -65.27 2.45 -29.88
CA ILE A 528 -65.13 1.01 -30.13
C ILE A 528 -64.28 0.36 -29.03
N SER A 529 -63.26 1.07 -28.56
CA SER A 529 -62.41 0.62 -27.46
C SER A 529 -63.14 0.65 -26.11
N GLN A 530 -64.10 1.55 -25.91
CA GLN A 530 -64.96 1.61 -24.72
C GLN A 530 -66.02 0.50 -24.71
N ASP A 531 -66.39 -0.02 -25.87
CA ASP A 531 -67.38 -1.12 -25.99
C ASP A 531 -66.78 -2.51 -25.72
N LYS A 532 -65.57 -2.58 -25.14
CA LYS A 532 -64.92 -3.85 -24.76
C LYS A 532 -65.26 -4.22 -23.31
N PHE A 533 -65.34 -5.52 -23.03
CA PHE A 533 -65.43 -5.99 -21.65
C PHE A 533 -64.07 -5.90 -20.93
N PRO A 534 -64.05 -5.74 -19.60
CA PRO A 534 -62.83 -5.62 -18.79
C PRO A 534 -61.77 -6.68 -19.08
N GLU A 535 -62.19 -7.95 -19.19
CA GLU A 535 -61.28 -9.08 -19.41
C GLU A 535 -60.60 -9.00 -20.78
N GLN A 536 -61.34 -8.56 -21.80
CA GLN A 536 -60.81 -8.42 -23.15
C GLN A 536 -59.88 -7.24 -23.26
N TRP A 537 -60.24 -6.11 -22.64
CA TRP A 537 -59.39 -4.94 -22.60
C TRP A 537 -58.06 -5.27 -21.93
N LEU A 538 -58.10 -5.93 -20.77
CA LEU A 538 -56.90 -6.27 -19.99
C LEU A 538 -56.02 -7.27 -20.74
N LYS A 539 -56.62 -8.28 -21.39
CA LYS A 539 -55.89 -9.20 -22.28
C LYS A 539 -55.19 -8.46 -23.41
N HIS A 540 -55.89 -7.58 -24.12
CA HIS A 540 -55.30 -6.85 -25.25
C HIS A 540 -54.19 -5.91 -24.78
N ALA A 541 -54.38 -5.23 -23.65
CA ALA A 541 -53.35 -4.38 -23.06
C ALA A 541 -52.10 -5.19 -22.70
N PHE A 542 -52.27 -6.37 -22.09
CA PHE A 542 -51.17 -7.27 -21.77
C PHE A 542 -50.41 -7.75 -23.01
N ILE A 543 -51.13 -8.17 -24.06
CA ILE A 543 -50.51 -8.64 -25.31
C ILE A 543 -49.74 -7.51 -26.01
N GLU A 544 -50.30 -6.30 -26.07
CA GLU A 544 -49.62 -5.15 -26.68
C GLU A 544 -48.34 -4.77 -25.91
N LEU A 545 -48.36 -4.85 -24.58
CA LEU A 545 -47.16 -4.69 -23.77
C LEU A 545 -46.16 -5.83 -24.05
N GLN A 546 -46.61 -7.08 -24.07
CA GLN A 546 -45.77 -8.23 -24.35
C GLN A 546 -45.07 -8.12 -25.70
N ASP A 547 -45.82 -7.82 -26.77
CA ASP A 547 -45.29 -7.76 -28.13
C ASP A 547 -44.25 -6.64 -28.29
N VAL A 548 -44.46 -5.49 -27.63
CA VAL A 548 -43.47 -4.40 -27.61
C VAL A 548 -42.19 -4.85 -26.92
N PHE A 549 -42.27 -5.53 -25.76
CA PHE A 549 -41.07 -5.97 -25.06
C PHE A 549 -40.37 -7.18 -25.71
N VAL A 550 -41.10 -8.07 -26.39
CA VAL A 550 -40.51 -9.14 -27.21
C VAL A 550 -39.65 -8.57 -28.33
N SER A 551 -39.99 -7.38 -28.84
CA SER A 551 -39.17 -6.70 -29.85
C SER A 551 -37.77 -6.29 -29.36
N PHE A 552 -37.52 -6.29 -28.04
CA PHE A 552 -36.19 -6.08 -27.45
C PHE A 552 -35.32 -7.34 -27.41
N ASP A 553 -35.80 -8.47 -27.95
CA ASP A 553 -35.02 -9.70 -28.12
C ASP A 553 -34.39 -10.21 -26.81
N GLY A 554 -35.16 -10.15 -25.71
CA GLY A 554 -34.70 -10.54 -24.37
C GLY A 554 -33.72 -9.57 -23.70
N SER A 555 -33.36 -8.45 -24.34
CA SER A 555 -32.44 -7.44 -23.78
C SER A 555 -33.09 -6.59 -22.67
N MET A 556 -34.42 -6.57 -22.61
CA MET A 556 -35.21 -5.86 -21.60
C MET A 556 -36.43 -6.70 -21.24
N LEU A 557 -36.61 -6.95 -19.95
CA LEU A 557 -37.75 -7.68 -19.40
C LEU A 557 -38.41 -6.82 -18.33
N VAL A 558 -39.71 -7.03 -18.09
CA VAL A 558 -40.45 -6.30 -17.05
C VAL A 558 -41.26 -7.28 -16.22
N SER A 559 -41.09 -7.22 -14.90
CA SER A 559 -42.06 -7.80 -13.98
C SER A 559 -43.15 -6.76 -13.70
N MET A 560 -44.42 -7.17 -13.67
CA MET A 560 -45.49 -6.22 -13.37
C MET A 560 -46.79 -6.88 -12.90
N VAL A 561 -47.57 -6.10 -12.17
CA VAL A 561 -49.00 -6.32 -11.99
C VAL A 561 -49.78 -5.22 -12.70
N ILE A 562 -50.66 -5.61 -13.60
CA ILE A 562 -51.61 -4.71 -14.29
C ILE A 562 -53.04 -5.16 -13.99
N GLY A 563 -53.91 -4.21 -13.71
CA GLY A 563 -55.31 -4.51 -13.44
C GLY A 563 -56.24 -3.32 -13.54
N MET A 564 -57.49 -3.55 -13.21
CA MET A 564 -58.51 -2.52 -13.08
C MET A 564 -59.53 -2.90 -12.01
N VAL A 565 -60.09 -1.90 -11.36
CA VAL A 565 -61.18 -2.05 -10.39
C VAL A 565 -62.39 -1.27 -10.89
N GLU A 566 -63.56 -1.90 -10.90
CA GLU A 566 -64.81 -1.20 -11.17
C GLU A 566 -65.20 -0.36 -9.94
N ASP A 567 -65.46 0.93 -10.15
CA ASP A 567 -65.52 1.89 -9.05
C ASP A 567 -66.68 1.63 -8.08
N PHE A 568 -67.87 1.30 -8.59
CA PHE A 568 -69.06 1.16 -7.75
C PHE A 568 -69.10 -0.17 -6.95
N THR A 569 -68.83 -1.27 -7.63
CA THR A 569 -68.92 -2.65 -7.12
C THR A 569 -67.66 -3.13 -6.42
N GLY A 570 -66.51 -2.48 -6.63
CA GLY A 570 -65.23 -2.94 -6.08
C GLY A 570 -64.74 -4.25 -6.69
N PHE A 571 -65.25 -4.65 -7.85
CA PHE A 571 -64.81 -5.88 -8.51
C PHE A 571 -63.50 -5.64 -9.27
N MET A 572 -62.44 -6.30 -8.84
CA MET A 572 -61.07 -6.14 -9.34
C MET A 572 -60.71 -7.26 -10.33
N TYR A 573 -60.11 -6.88 -11.44
CA TYR A 573 -59.50 -7.74 -12.45
C TYR A 573 -58.01 -7.44 -12.53
N TYR A 574 -57.13 -8.45 -12.48
CA TYR A 574 -55.70 -8.21 -12.63
C TYR A 574 -54.95 -9.40 -13.22
N ILE A 575 -53.76 -9.11 -13.72
CA ILE A 575 -52.76 -10.06 -14.23
C ILE A 575 -51.46 -9.77 -13.48
N ASN A 576 -50.84 -10.81 -12.94
CA ASN A 576 -49.50 -10.76 -12.38
C ASN A 576 -48.54 -11.49 -13.33
N ALA A 577 -47.53 -10.78 -13.83
CA ALA A 577 -46.46 -11.30 -14.68
C ALA A 577 -45.14 -11.30 -13.93
N GLU A 578 -44.88 -12.40 -13.21
CA GLU A 578 -43.66 -12.64 -12.43
C GLU A 578 -43.25 -11.49 -11.49
N HIS A 579 -44.26 -10.82 -10.93
CA HIS A 579 -44.14 -9.76 -9.92
C HIS A 579 -44.45 -10.33 -8.53
N PRO A 580 -43.93 -9.74 -7.44
CA PRO A 580 -44.26 -10.19 -6.08
C PRO A 580 -45.76 -10.25 -5.81
N TRP A 581 -46.20 -11.22 -5.02
CA TRP A 581 -47.63 -11.48 -4.81
C TRP A 581 -48.35 -10.29 -4.17
N SER A 582 -49.52 -9.96 -4.71
CA SER A 582 -50.35 -8.88 -4.20
C SER A 582 -50.96 -9.27 -2.85
N VAL A 583 -51.02 -8.32 -1.93
CA VAL A 583 -51.49 -8.53 -0.54
C VAL A 583 -52.86 -7.91 -0.37
N LEU A 584 -53.81 -8.67 0.17
CA LEU A 584 -55.09 -8.18 0.67
C LEU A 584 -55.00 -7.99 2.19
N TYR A 585 -55.28 -6.78 2.64
CA TYR A 585 -55.40 -6.41 4.04
C TYR A 585 -56.89 -6.20 4.36
N ARG A 586 -57.43 -7.07 5.22
CA ARG A 586 -58.84 -7.09 5.63
C ARG A 586 -58.95 -7.39 7.11
N ASP A 587 -59.78 -6.64 7.83
CA ASP A 587 -60.05 -6.83 9.26
C ASP A 587 -58.78 -6.93 10.13
N GLY A 588 -57.74 -6.15 9.80
CA GLY A 588 -56.48 -6.14 10.54
C GLY A 588 -55.49 -7.26 10.19
N LYS A 589 -55.77 -8.09 9.17
CA LYS A 589 -54.89 -9.19 8.75
C LYS A 589 -54.48 -9.07 7.30
N ALA A 590 -53.21 -9.40 7.02
CA ALA A 590 -52.67 -9.44 5.66
C ALA A 590 -52.61 -10.88 5.12
N SER A 591 -52.96 -11.06 3.86
CA SER A 591 -52.84 -12.35 3.17
C SER A 591 -52.53 -12.16 1.68
N PHE A 592 -51.81 -13.09 1.07
CA PHE A 592 -51.61 -13.06 -0.38
C PHE A 592 -52.91 -13.39 -1.11
N ILE A 593 -53.18 -12.66 -2.19
CA ILE A 593 -54.35 -12.87 -3.05
C ILE A 593 -54.18 -14.14 -3.91
N ASP A 594 -52.93 -14.44 -4.28
CA ASP A 594 -52.57 -15.55 -5.16
C ASP A 594 -51.22 -16.15 -4.76
N ASN A 595 -51.08 -17.45 -5.02
CA ASN A 595 -49.85 -18.23 -4.77
C ASN A 595 -49.38 -18.97 -6.05
N ASP A 596 -50.00 -18.74 -7.21
CA ASP A 596 -49.69 -19.43 -8.48
C ASP A 596 -49.11 -18.47 -9.53
N LEU A 597 -47.80 -18.59 -9.79
CA LEU A 597 -47.07 -17.82 -10.79
C LEU A 597 -47.14 -18.50 -12.17
N SER A 598 -48.26 -18.32 -12.86
CA SER A 598 -48.50 -18.97 -14.15
C SER A 598 -47.91 -18.22 -15.37
N LEU A 599 -47.47 -16.97 -15.19
CA LEU A 599 -46.99 -16.10 -16.26
C LEU A 599 -45.57 -15.61 -15.99
N HIS A 600 -44.74 -15.67 -17.02
CA HIS A 600 -43.38 -15.13 -17.00
C HIS A 600 -43.36 -13.61 -17.12
N LYS A 601 -42.20 -13.01 -16.83
CA LYS A 601 -41.92 -11.59 -17.12
C LYS A 601 -42.28 -11.22 -18.55
N ILE A 602 -42.73 -9.98 -18.72
CA ILE A 602 -43.00 -9.41 -20.03
C ILE A 602 -41.69 -9.32 -20.84
N GLY A 603 -41.77 -9.72 -22.11
CA GLY A 603 -40.65 -9.72 -23.07
C GLY A 603 -40.00 -11.09 -23.34
N VAL A 604 -40.38 -12.14 -22.61
CA VAL A 604 -39.89 -13.51 -22.85
C VAL A 604 -40.49 -14.09 -24.14
N MET A 605 -39.66 -14.70 -24.99
CA MET A 605 -40.11 -15.38 -26.22
C MET A 605 -40.73 -16.74 -25.92
N GLY A 606 -41.82 -17.09 -26.63
CA GLY A 606 -42.42 -18.42 -26.55
C GLY A 606 -43.32 -18.64 -25.34
N LEU A 607 -44.33 -17.78 -25.14
CA LEU A 607 -45.38 -18.01 -24.15
C LEU A 607 -46.21 -19.25 -24.50
N ASP A 608 -45.89 -20.39 -23.88
CA ASP A 608 -46.68 -21.64 -23.98
C ASP A 608 -47.83 -21.73 -22.93
N GLY A 609 -48.02 -20.69 -22.11
CA GLY A 609 -49.08 -20.61 -21.10
C GLY A 609 -50.38 -19.96 -21.59
N ASP A 610 -51.53 -20.48 -21.16
CA ASP A 610 -52.82 -19.79 -21.35
C ASP A 610 -52.94 -18.61 -20.39
N LEU A 611 -53.10 -17.39 -20.92
CA LEU A 611 -53.34 -16.19 -20.12
C LEU A 611 -54.57 -16.35 -19.21
N SER A 612 -54.39 -16.12 -17.91
CA SER A 612 -55.46 -16.12 -16.92
C SER A 612 -55.57 -14.74 -16.24
N ILE A 613 -56.79 -14.24 -16.12
CA ILE A 613 -57.11 -13.00 -15.41
C ILE A 613 -57.67 -13.39 -14.05
N LYS A 614 -57.04 -12.88 -13.00
CA LYS A 614 -57.48 -13.10 -11.62
C LYS A 614 -58.54 -12.07 -11.27
N THR A 615 -59.53 -12.50 -10.48
CA THR A 615 -60.66 -11.66 -10.09
C THR A 615 -60.88 -11.70 -8.59
N VAL A 616 -61.08 -10.54 -7.97
CA VAL A 616 -61.30 -10.40 -6.53
C VAL A 616 -62.46 -9.45 -6.29
N GLN A 617 -63.37 -9.83 -5.42
CA GLN A 617 -64.43 -8.96 -4.94
C GLN A 617 -63.94 -8.24 -3.68
N LEU A 618 -63.74 -6.92 -3.78
CA LEU A 618 -63.41 -6.09 -2.62
C LEU A 618 -64.67 -5.82 -1.79
N LEU A 619 -64.48 -5.82 -0.47
CA LEU A 619 -65.45 -5.39 0.53
C LEU A 619 -65.04 -4.00 1.04
N PRO A 620 -65.99 -3.18 1.50
CA PRO A 620 -65.64 -1.87 2.01
C PRO A 620 -64.64 -1.96 3.18
N GLN A 621 -63.70 -1.02 3.22
CA GLN A 621 -62.48 -1.00 4.06
C GLN A 621 -61.36 -1.97 3.66
N ASP A 622 -61.52 -2.75 2.59
CA ASP A 622 -60.41 -3.54 2.08
C ASP A 622 -59.32 -2.66 1.49
N VAL A 623 -58.08 -3.09 1.70
CA VAL A 623 -56.89 -2.49 1.10
C VAL A 623 -56.10 -3.56 0.36
N VAL A 624 -55.77 -3.32 -0.90
CA VAL A 624 -54.85 -4.14 -1.68
C VAL A 624 -53.52 -3.42 -1.82
N ILE A 625 -52.42 -4.11 -1.50
CA ILE A 625 -51.05 -3.62 -1.63
C ILE A 625 -50.31 -4.45 -2.67
N ILE A 626 -49.69 -3.77 -3.63
CA ILE A 626 -48.87 -4.33 -4.69
C ILE A 626 -47.50 -3.66 -4.59
N GLY A 627 -46.39 -4.38 -4.72
CA GLY A 627 -45.07 -3.76 -4.67
C GLY A 627 -44.02 -4.53 -5.44
N SER A 628 -42.93 -3.86 -5.78
CA SER A 628 -41.76 -4.44 -6.45
C SER A 628 -40.96 -5.36 -5.54
N ASP A 629 -40.01 -6.08 -6.13
CA ASP A 629 -39.09 -6.99 -5.43
C ASP A 629 -38.25 -6.30 -4.35
N GLY A 630 -37.98 -5.00 -4.49
CA GLY A 630 -37.32 -4.19 -3.46
C GLY A 630 -38.00 -4.19 -2.09
N ARG A 631 -39.26 -4.63 -1.99
CA ARG A 631 -39.96 -4.82 -0.70
C ARG A 631 -39.49 -6.06 0.07
N ASP A 632 -38.96 -7.05 -0.64
CA ASP A 632 -38.51 -8.35 -0.12
C ASP A 632 -36.96 -8.39 -0.08
N ASP A 633 -36.28 -7.66 -0.98
CA ASP A 633 -34.83 -7.50 -1.12
C ASP A 633 -34.19 -6.61 -0.03
N ILE A 634 -34.22 -7.10 1.22
CA ILE A 634 -33.70 -6.38 2.39
C ILE A 634 -32.37 -7.00 2.83
N ILE A 635 -31.32 -6.16 2.93
CA ILE A 635 -30.01 -6.57 3.46
C ILE A 635 -30.05 -6.50 4.99
N LEU A 636 -29.99 -7.66 5.64
CA LEU A 636 -30.06 -7.83 7.10
C LEU A 636 -28.69 -7.69 7.78
N GLY A 637 -27.60 -7.84 7.03
CA GLY A 637 -26.23 -7.76 7.57
C GLY A 637 -25.17 -8.31 6.61
N ILE A 638 -23.97 -8.54 7.14
CA ILE A 638 -22.84 -9.13 6.42
C ILE A 638 -22.40 -10.39 7.19
N ASP A 639 -22.18 -11.50 6.47
CA ASP A 639 -21.66 -12.75 7.03
C ASP A 639 -20.17 -12.65 7.42
N GLU A 640 -19.62 -13.70 8.04
CA GLU A 640 -18.20 -13.74 8.45
C GLU A 640 -17.21 -13.70 7.25
N ASP A 641 -17.70 -14.01 6.05
CA ASP A 641 -16.94 -14.05 4.79
C ASP A 641 -17.03 -12.73 4.00
N GLY A 642 -17.84 -11.76 4.46
CA GLY A 642 -18.01 -10.45 3.82
C GLY A 642 -19.16 -10.38 2.79
N ASN A 643 -20.00 -11.41 2.65
CA ASN A 643 -21.18 -11.39 1.78
C ASN A 643 -22.41 -10.83 2.50
N ARG A 644 -23.32 -10.24 1.73
CA ARG A 644 -24.57 -9.66 2.25
C ARG A 644 -25.58 -10.76 2.55
N ILE A 645 -26.17 -10.72 3.73
CA ILE A 645 -27.30 -11.58 4.10
C ILE A 645 -28.58 -10.88 3.62
N ILE A 646 -29.28 -11.48 2.67
CA ILE A 646 -30.53 -10.97 2.09
C ILE A 646 -31.70 -11.73 2.72
N ASN A 647 -32.82 -11.05 2.98
CA ASN A 647 -34.03 -11.71 3.43
C ASN A 647 -34.58 -12.66 2.34
N GLU A 648 -34.83 -13.92 2.70
CA GLU A 648 -35.42 -14.94 1.82
C GLU A 648 -36.89 -15.25 2.19
N ASP A 649 -37.42 -14.67 3.27
CA ASP A 649 -38.81 -14.92 3.70
C ASP A 649 -39.77 -13.87 3.13
N GLU A 650 -40.44 -14.24 2.03
CA GLU A 650 -41.49 -13.42 1.37
C GLU A 650 -42.70 -13.16 2.29
N ASN A 651 -42.96 -14.00 3.31
CA ASN A 651 -44.08 -13.76 4.24
C ASN A 651 -43.80 -12.63 5.24
N GLN A 652 -42.54 -12.20 5.34
CA GLN A 652 -42.16 -11.07 6.19
C GLN A 652 -42.87 -9.79 5.73
N PHE A 653 -43.12 -9.62 4.43
CA PHE A 653 -43.85 -8.48 3.92
C PHE A 653 -45.29 -8.40 4.43
N LEU A 654 -45.97 -9.53 4.65
CA LEU A 654 -47.31 -9.55 5.27
C LEU A 654 -47.29 -8.91 6.66
N HIS A 655 -46.25 -9.20 7.44
CA HIS A 655 -46.09 -8.64 8.79
C HIS A 655 -45.83 -7.13 8.74
N HIS A 656 -45.07 -6.67 7.73
CA HIS A 656 -44.88 -5.24 7.48
C HIS A 656 -46.19 -4.53 7.10
N VAL A 657 -47.05 -5.18 6.31
CA VAL A 657 -48.39 -4.67 5.97
C VAL A 657 -49.29 -4.55 7.21
N GLU A 658 -49.29 -5.57 8.08
CA GLU A 658 -50.03 -5.56 9.34
C GLU A 658 -49.53 -4.49 10.32
N ASN A 659 -48.21 -4.40 10.52
CA ASN A 659 -47.58 -3.38 11.37
C ASN A 659 -47.83 -1.96 10.83
N GLY A 660 -47.94 -1.83 9.51
CA GLY A 660 -48.25 -0.57 8.83
C GLY A 660 -49.73 -0.23 8.76
N GLU A 661 -50.62 -1.09 9.29
CA GLU A 661 -52.08 -0.94 9.24
C GLU A 661 -52.59 -0.67 7.80
N GLY A 662 -51.96 -1.26 6.78
CA GLY A 662 -52.32 -1.03 5.38
C GLY A 662 -51.96 0.36 4.82
N THR A 663 -51.16 1.17 5.51
CA THR A 663 -50.76 2.52 5.08
C THR A 663 -49.33 2.52 4.50
N LEU A 664 -49.13 3.02 3.28
CA LEU A 664 -47.85 2.91 2.56
C LEU A 664 -46.64 3.49 3.32
N GLU A 665 -46.78 4.66 3.94
CA GLU A 665 -45.68 5.31 4.67
C GLU A 665 -45.22 4.49 5.88
N LYS A 666 -46.17 3.92 6.64
CA LYS A 666 -45.87 3.08 7.80
C LYS A 666 -45.26 1.75 7.38
N ILE A 667 -45.75 1.16 6.28
CA ILE A 667 -45.18 -0.07 5.70
C ILE A 667 -43.73 0.18 5.27
N ALA A 668 -43.49 1.26 4.51
CA ALA A 668 -42.14 1.62 4.05
C ALA A 668 -41.18 1.85 5.22
N LEU A 669 -41.63 2.51 6.29
CA LEU A 669 -40.85 2.71 7.50
C LEU A 669 -40.56 1.37 8.20
N SER A 670 -41.55 0.47 8.28
CA SER A 670 -41.36 -0.85 8.88
C SER A 670 -40.34 -1.70 8.11
N VAL A 671 -40.34 -1.64 6.77
CA VAL A 671 -39.38 -2.33 5.91
C VAL A 671 -37.97 -1.72 6.09
N GLN A 672 -37.85 -0.39 6.07
CA GLN A 672 -36.56 0.29 6.24
C GLN A 672 -35.95 0.10 7.64
N ASN A 673 -36.78 -0.11 8.67
CA ASN A 673 -36.31 -0.45 10.00
C ASN A 673 -35.79 -1.89 10.10
N ALA A 674 -36.19 -2.78 9.19
CA ALA A 674 -35.73 -4.17 9.16
C ALA A 674 -34.33 -4.33 8.53
N GLY A 675 -33.95 -3.46 7.59
CA GLY A 675 -32.61 -3.47 6.98
C GLY A 675 -32.44 -2.45 5.84
N GLU A 676 -31.31 -2.54 5.12
CA GLU A 676 -30.99 -1.65 3.99
C GLU A 676 -31.58 -2.20 2.68
N LEU A 677 -32.22 -1.33 1.89
CA LEU A 677 -32.83 -1.71 0.59
C LEU A 677 -31.75 -2.04 -0.45
N SER A 678 -31.87 -3.21 -1.08
CA SER A 678 -30.96 -3.68 -2.13
C SER A 678 -31.31 -3.14 -3.53
N ASP A 679 -32.58 -2.83 -3.79
CA ASP A 679 -33.09 -2.39 -5.09
C ASP A 679 -34.04 -1.19 -5.05
N ASP A 680 -34.60 -0.82 -6.21
CA ASP A 680 -35.70 0.14 -6.32
C ASP A 680 -36.91 -0.39 -5.54
N PHE A 681 -37.58 0.47 -4.76
CA PHE A 681 -38.67 0.06 -3.88
C PHE A 681 -39.94 0.84 -4.20
N THR A 682 -40.95 0.14 -4.70
CA THR A 682 -42.27 0.69 -4.96
C THR A 682 -43.39 -0.07 -4.29
N MET A 683 -44.43 0.67 -3.95
CA MET A 683 -45.71 0.13 -3.53
C MET A 683 -46.86 0.93 -4.12
N LEU A 684 -47.91 0.23 -4.51
CA LEU A 684 -49.18 0.73 -4.96
C LEU A 684 -50.26 0.20 -4.01
N ARG A 685 -51.07 1.11 -3.50
CA ARG A 685 -52.20 0.83 -2.61
C ARG A 685 -53.52 1.09 -3.31
N ILE A 686 -54.49 0.21 -3.13
CA ILE A 686 -55.87 0.35 -3.60
C ILE A 686 -56.79 0.19 -2.40
N GLY A 687 -57.47 1.26 -1.99
CA GLY A 687 -58.49 1.24 -0.94
C GLY A 687 -59.89 1.31 -1.53
N TYR A 688 -60.84 0.56 -0.98
CA TYR A 688 -62.24 0.55 -1.43
C TYR A 688 -63.19 1.01 -0.32
N LYS A 689 -63.97 2.08 -0.59
CA LYS A 689 -64.99 2.64 0.31
C LYS A 689 -64.49 2.89 1.73
N GLU A 690 -63.36 3.57 1.85
CA GLU A 690 -62.72 3.85 3.15
C GLU A 690 -63.41 5.01 3.91
N ASN A 691 -64.07 5.91 3.19
CA ASN A 691 -64.59 7.17 3.70
C ASN A 691 -66.13 7.20 3.88
N GLU A 692 -66.83 6.10 3.59
CA GLU A 692 -68.29 6.05 3.75
C GLU A 692 -68.69 5.46 5.12
N GLU A 693 -69.42 6.23 5.92
CA GLU A 693 -70.26 5.65 6.97
C GLU A 693 -71.38 4.85 6.27
N TYR A 694 -71.41 3.55 6.53
CA TYR A 694 -72.40 2.64 5.96
C TYR A 694 -73.82 3.12 6.28
N ALA A 695 -74.51 3.66 5.27
CA ALA A 695 -75.95 3.68 5.25
C ALA A 695 -76.42 2.28 4.86
N ASP A 696 -76.97 1.55 5.82
CA ASP A 696 -77.70 0.31 5.57
C ASP A 696 -78.77 0.59 4.50
N GLU A 697 -78.62 -0.01 3.32
CA GLU A 697 -79.45 0.30 2.16
C GLU A 697 -80.92 0.07 2.49
N SER A 698 -81.71 1.13 2.28
CA SER A 698 -83.16 1.22 2.32
C SER A 698 -83.88 -0.13 2.25
N SER A 699 -84.58 -0.47 3.34
CA SER A 699 -85.47 -1.64 3.40
C SER A 699 -86.42 -1.65 2.20
N LEU A 700 -86.28 -2.64 1.32
CA LEU A 700 -87.21 -2.89 0.23
C LEU A 700 -88.65 -3.02 0.80
N PRO A 701 -89.69 -2.59 0.05
CA PRO A 701 -91.07 -2.71 0.52
C PRO A 701 -91.42 -4.15 0.93
N GLU A 702 -92.10 -4.37 2.06
CA GLU A 702 -92.49 -5.72 2.53
C GLU A 702 -93.16 -6.57 1.44
N LYS A 703 -93.98 -5.92 0.60
CA LYS A 703 -94.67 -6.54 -0.53
C LYS A 703 -93.72 -7.19 -1.56
N PHE A 704 -92.53 -6.64 -1.74
CA PHE A 704 -91.51 -7.25 -2.61
C PHE A 704 -91.09 -8.62 -2.06
N TRP A 705 -90.77 -8.69 -0.76
CA TRP A 705 -90.32 -9.91 -0.10
C TRP A 705 -91.41 -10.97 -0.04
N GLU A 706 -92.67 -10.56 0.16
CA GLU A 706 -93.82 -11.47 0.11
C GLU A 706 -93.94 -12.16 -1.26
N GLU A 707 -93.96 -11.39 -2.35
CA GLU A 707 -94.06 -11.93 -3.71
C GLU A 707 -92.83 -12.77 -4.08
N PHE A 708 -91.63 -12.34 -3.66
CA PHE A 708 -90.38 -13.06 -3.92
C PHE A 708 -90.30 -14.42 -3.21
N GLU A 709 -90.64 -14.47 -1.92
CA GLU A 709 -90.64 -15.73 -1.16
C GLU A 709 -91.77 -16.67 -1.60
N ASN A 710 -92.93 -16.15 -1.98
CA ASN A 710 -93.99 -16.93 -2.62
C ASN A 710 -93.51 -17.56 -3.94
N GLY A 711 -92.80 -16.81 -4.78
CA GLY A 711 -92.18 -17.32 -6.00
C GLY A 711 -91.15 -18.43 -5.72
N LYS A 712 -90.29 -18.27 -4.72
CA LYS A 712 -89.35 -19.32 -4.29
C LYS A 712 -90.05 -20.58 -3.79
N LYS A 713 -91.14 -20.42 -3.04
CA LYS A 713 -91.93 -21.55 -2.52
C LYS A 713 -92.53 -22.37 -3.66
N GLU A 714 -93.13 -21.72 -4.64
CA GLU A 714 -93.70 -22.40 -5.82
C GLU A 714 -92.63 -23.02 -6.72
N LEU A 715 -91.45 -22.38 -6.81
CA LEU A 715 -90.28 -22.94 -7.50
C LEU A 715 -89.83 -24.26 -6.85
N ARG A 716 -89.84 -24.34 -5.51
CA ARG A 716 -89.52 -25.58 -4.75
C ARG A 716 -90.59 -26.66 -4.94
N SER A 717 -91.85 -26.26 -5.07
CA SER A 717 -92.98 -27.15 -5.36
C SER A 717 -93.02 -27.66 -6.81
N GLY A 718 -92.16 -27.16 -7.70
CA GLY A 718 -92.05 -27.55 -9.10
C GLY A 718 -93.03 -26.84 -10.06
N ASN A 719 -93.83 -25.90 -9.55
CA ASN A 719 -94.82 -25.16 -10.33
C ASN A 719 -94.18 -23.98 -11.08
N LEU A 720 -93.41 -24.27 -12.14
CA LEU A 720 -92.59 -23.29 -12.85
C LEU A 720 -93.37 -22.06 -13.38
N PRO A 721 -94.58 -22.18 -13.98
CA PRO A 721 -95.30 -21.01 -14.50
C PRO A 721 -95.80 -20.08 -13.38
N ILE A 722 -96.30 -20.65 -12.28
CA ILE A 722 -96.81 -19.89 -11.13
C ILE A 722 -95.68 -19.17 -10.42
N ALA A 723 -94.53 -19.83 -10.26
CA ALA A 723 -93.33 -19.21 -9.72
C ALA A 723 -92.87 -17.99 -10.55
N MET A 724 -92.95 -18.07 -11.88
CA MET A 724 -92.63 -16.94 -12.75
C MET A 724 -93.61 -15.77 -12.56
N GLU A 725 -94.91 -16.02 -12.40
CA GLU A 725 -95.90 -14.98 -12.17
C GLU A 725 -95.62 -14.19 -10.87
N PHE A 726 -95.27 -14.88 -9.79
CA PHE A 726 -94.84 -14.26 -8.52
C PHE A 726 -93.54 -13.45 -8.69
N PHE A 727 -92.57 -13.97 -9.44
CA PHE A 727 -91.35 -13.23 -9.73
C PHE A 727 -91.58 -12.01 -10.63
N GLU A 728 -92.49 -12.06 -11.61
CA GLU A 728 -92.86 -10.89 -12.42
C GLU A 728 -93.53 -9.80 -11.57
N LYS A 729 -94.38 -10.18 -10.60
CA LYS A 729 -94.95 -9.24 -9.62
C LYS A 729 -93.84 -8.59 -8.79
N ALA A 730 -92.90 -9.38 -8.26
CA ALA A 730 -91.75 -8.84 -7.55
C ALA A 730 -90.87 -7.93 -8.45
N TYR A 731 -90.71 -8.28 -9.73
CA TYR A 731 -89.90 -7.51 -10.70
C TYR A 731 -90.54 -6.16 -11.02
N SER A 732 -91.88 -6.10 -11.05
CA SER A 732 -92.62 -4.84 -11.22
C SER A 732 -92.45 -3.87 -10.03
N ILE A 733 -92.17 -4.40 -8.83
CA ILE A 733 -91.94 -3.60 -7.63
C ILE A 733 -90.49 -3.11 -7.60
N HIS A 734 -89.52 -4.00 -7.85
CA HIS A 734 -88.11 -3.66 -7.87
C HIS A 734 -87.32 -4.47 -8.92
N SER A 735 -87.16 -3.87 -10.10
CA SER A 735 -86.58 -4.54 -11.28
C SER A 735 -85.08 -4.76 -11.25
N LYS A 736 -84.37 -4.21 -10.25
CA LYS A 736 -82.90 -4.30 -10.13
C LYS A 736 -82.42 -5.21 -8.99
N ASN A 737 -83.32 -5.94 -8.34
CA ASN A 737 -82.91 -6.85 -7.26
C ASN A 737 -82.14 -8.05 -7.85
N LEU A 738 -80.90 -8.25 -7.41
CA LEU A 738 -80.00 -9.28 -7.93
C LEU A 738 -80.54 -10.70 -7.75
N ASP A 739 -81.05 -11.04 -6.57
CA ASP A 739 -81.55 -12.38 -6.26
C ASP A 739 -82.78 -12.74 -7.10
N LEU A 740 -83.66 -11.77 -7.35
CA LEU A 740 -84.81 -11.95 -8.22
C LEU A 740 -84.41 -12.22 -9.67
N ILE A 741 -83.51 -11.40 -10.24
CA ILE A 741 -83.04 -11.57 -11.62
C ILE A 741 -82.34 -12.93 -11.76
N LYS A 742 -81.56 -13.33 -10.75
CA LYS A 742 -80.90 -14.64 -10.68
C LYS A 742 -81.90 -15.79 -10.81
N GLU A 743 -82.94 -15.80 -9.98
CA GLU A 743 -83.94 -16.86 -9.98
C GLU A 743 -84.80 -16.85 -11.25
N MET A 744 -85.18 -15.67 -11.75
CA MET A 744 -85.90 -15.53 -13.03
C MET A 744 -85.08 -16.03 -14.22
N GLY A 745 -83.77 -15.75 -14.26
CA GLY A 745 -82.87 -16.23 -15.31
C GLY A 745 -82.75 -17.76 -15.31
N LYS A 746 -82.51 -18.37 -14.14
CA LYS A 746 -82.47 -19.84 -13.99
C LYS A 746 -83.80 -20.50 -14.36
N LEU A 747 -84.92 -19.90 -13.95
CA LEU A 747 -86.25 -20.39 -14.26
C LEU A 747 -86.55 -20.32 -15.76
N SER A 748 -86.20 -19.21 -16.42
CA SER A 748 -86.37 -19.04 -17.87
C SER A 748 -85.57 -20.07 -18.67
N LEU A 749 -84.34 -20.38 -18.24
CA LEU A 749 -83.54 -21.47 -18.82
C LEU A 749 -84.21 -22.85 -18.66
N LYS A 750 -84.79 -23.14 -17.49
CA LYS A 750 -85.55 -24.39 -17.25
C LYS A 750 -86.80 -24.48 -18.13
N GLN A 751 -87.48 -23.35 -18.36
CA GLN A 751 -88.65 -23.25 -19.23
C GLN A 751 -88.30 -23.25 -20.73
N LYS A 752 -87.01 -23.21 -21.09
CA LYS A 752 -86.49 -23.09 -22.47
C LYS A 752 -86.90 -21.79 -23.18
N ASP A 753 -87.24 -20.76 -22.43
CA ASP A 753 -87.45 -19.40 -22.96
C ASP A 753 -86.08 -18.71 -23.07
N TYR A 754 -85.36 -19.02 -24.15
CA TYR A 754 -83.97 -18.59 -24.32
C TYR A 754 -83.83 -17.08 -24.56
N ALA A 755 -84.84 -16.43 -25.15
CA ALA A 755 -84.81 -14.98 -25.39
C ALA A 755 -84.92 -14.19 -24.08
N ARG A 756 -85.83 -14.60 -23.18
CA ARG A 756 -85.91 -14.01 -21.84
C ARG A 756 -84.70 -14.37 -20.99
N ALA A 757 -84.24 -15.63 -21.07
CA ALA A 757 -83.08 -16.10 -20.33
C ALA A 757 -81.80 -15.34 -20.69
N SER A 758 -81.51 -15.11 -21.99
CA SER A 758 -80.31 -14.37 -22.40
C SER A 758 -80.34 -12.95 -21.83
N SER A 759 -81.45 -12.24 -21.99
CA SER A 759 -81.62 -10.88 -21.51
C SER A 759 -81.42 -10.76 -19.99
N LEU A 760 -82.01 -11.66 -19.20
CA LEU A 760 -81.87 -11.66 -17.74
C LEU A 760 -80.45 -12.05 -17.28
N CYS A 761 -79.82 -13.03 -17.95
CA CYS A 761 -78.44 -13.40 -17.66
C CYS A 761 -77.46 -12.27 -18.02
N ASP A 762 -77.69 -11.53 -19.10
CA ASP A 762 -76.87 -10.38 -19.49
C ASP A 762 -76.98 -9.26 -18.45
N ILE A 763 -78.19 -8.93 -18.01
CA ILE A 763 -78.42 -7.94 -16.95
C ILE A 763 -77.76 -8.38 -15.64
N TYR A 764 -77.95 -9.65 -15.24
CA TYR A 764 -77.38 -10.16 -13.99
C TYR A 764 -75.85 -10.14 -14.01
N THR A 765 -75.21 -10.63 -15.09
CA THR A 765 -73.75 -10.63 -15.19
C THR A 765 -73.17 -9.22 -15.29
N PHE A 766 -73.92 -8.26 -15.84
CA PHE A 766 -73.54 -6.86 -15.82
C PHE A 766 -73.60 -6.25 -14.41
N LEU A 767 -74.61 -6.59 -13.61
CA LEU A 767 -74.77 -6.05 -12.25
C LEU A 767 -73.89 -6.77 -11.21
N ASN A 768 -73.76 -8.09 -11.30
CA ASN A 768 -72.93 -8.92 -10.44
C ASN A 768 -71.85 -9.65 -11.27
N PRO A 769 -70.73 -8.96 -11.57
CA PRO A 769 -69.67 -9.53 -12.39
C PRO A 769 -68.90 -10.67 -11.69
N SER A 770 -69.07 -10.90 -10.38
CA SER A 770 -68.34 -11.92 -9.62
C SER A 770 -68.78 -13.36 -9.89
N ASP A 771 -70.00 -13.57 -10.39
CA ASP A 771 -70.62 -14.89 -10.52
C ASP A 771 -70.24 -15.58 -11.85
N ASN A 772 -69.14 -16.34 -11.82
CA ASN A 772 -68.64 -17.07 -13.00
C ASN A 772 -69.64 -18.12 -13.55
N GLU A 773 -70.50 -18.69 -12.70
CA GLU A 773 -71.54 -19.63 -13.15
C GLU A 773 -72.53 -18.91 -14.07
N PHE A 774 -72.93 -17.69 -13.72
CA PHE A 774 -73.84 -16.90 -14.55
C PHE A 774 -73.23 -16.41 -15.85
N ILE A 775 -71.91 -16.22 -15.92
CA ILE A 775 -71.23 -15.93 -17.19
C ILE A 775 -71.34 -17.14 -18.13
N TYR A 776 -71.18 -18.36 -17.61
CA TYR A 776 -71.43 -19.58 -18.37
C TYR A 776 -72.89 -19.67 -18.82
N LEU A 777 -73.85 -19.39 -17.93
CA LEU A 777 -75.27 -19.40 -18.25
C LEU A 777 -75.64 -18.33 -19.30
N ALA A 778 -75.03 -17.15 -19.26
CA ALA A 778 -75.19 -16.11 -20.26
C ALA A 778 -74.66 -16.57 -21.63
N SER A 779 -73.47 -17.18 -21.67
CA SER A 779 -72.93 -17.80 -22.89
C SER A 779 -73.88 -18.88 -23.45
N PHE A 780 -74.33 -19.79 -22.59
CA PHE A 780 -75.24 -20.87 -22.99
C PHE A 780 -76.60 -20.34 -23.47
N ALA A 781 -77.21 -19.39 -22.76
CA ALA A 781 -78.50 -18.79 -23.11
C ALA A 781 -78.43 -18.10 -24.47
N ASN A 782 -77.40 -17.28 -24.71
CA ASN A 782 -77.18 -16.59 -25.99
C ASN A 782 -76.94 -17.59 -27.14
N LYS A 783 -76.19 -18.67 -26.90
CA LYS A 783 -76.03 -19.75 -27.89
C LYS A 783 -77.37 -20.35 -28.31
N MET A 784 -78.23 -20.66 -27.33
CA MET A 784 -79.54 -21.25 -27.58
C MET A 784 -80.52 -20.25 -28.22
N ASN A 785 -80.33 -18.95 -27.95
CA ASN A 785 -81.04 -17.85 -28.62
C ASN A 785 -80.47 -17.51 -30.02
N LYS A 786 -79.46 -18.27 -30.50
CA LYS A 786 -78.77 -18.10 -31.80
C LYS A 786 -77.92 -16.83 -31.93
N ASP A 787 -77.67 -16.11 -30.84
CA ASP A 787 -76.65 -15.08 -30.80
C ASP A 787 -75.28 -15.71 -30.49
N TYR A 788 -74.68 -16.27 -31.53
CA TYR A 788 -73.40 -16.98 -31.39
C TYR A 788 -72.23 -16.05 -31.11
N VAL A 789 -72.30 -14.78 -31.52
CA VAL A 789 -71.24 -13.79 -31.30
C VAL A 789 -71.16 -13.44 -29.83
N LEU A 790 -72.28 -13.06 -29.23
CA LEU A 790 -72.33 -12.73 -27.80
C LEU A 790 -72.08 -13.97 -26.93
N SER A 791 -72.55 -15.14 -27.35
CA SER A 791 -72.21 -16.42 -26.70
C SER A 791 -70.70 -16.66 -26.64
N ALA A 792 -69.99 -16.45 -27.76
CA ALA A 792 -68.55 -16.64 -27.83
C ALA A 792 -67.81 -15.61 -26.96
N ASP A 793 -68.32 -14.37 -26.88
CA ASP A 793 -67.78 -13.31 -26.05
C ASP A 793 -67.78 -13.69 -24.56
N TYR A 794 -68.93 -14.06 -24.00
CA TYR A 794 -69.04 -14.55 -22.62
C TYR A 794 -68.20 -15.80 -22.37
N GLY A 795 -68.16 -16.72 -23.34
CA GLY A 795 -67.37 -17.94 -23.21
C GLY A 795 -65.87 -17.66 -23.17
N GLU A 796 -65.35 -16.75 -23.98
CA GLU A 796 -63.94 -16.31 -23.93
C GLU A 796 -63.63 -15.57 -22.62
N ARG A 797 -64.54 -14.72 -22.14
CA ARG A 797 -64.38 -14.02 -20.84
C ARG A 797 -64.27 -15.02 -19.69
N LEU A 798 -65.14 -16.02 -19.64
CA LEU A 798 -65.07 -17.06 -18.63
C LEU A 798 -63.82 -17.92 -18.78
N LYS A 799 -63.36 -18.19 -20.01
CA LYS A 799 -62.10 -18.89 -20.26
C LYS A 799 -60.89 -18.12 -19.72
N LEU A 800 -60.89 -16.78 -19.79
CA LEU A 800 -59.81 -15.95 -19.22
C LEU A 800 -59.80 -16.01 -17.69
N ARG A 801 -60.97 -16.04 -17.05
CA ARG A 801 -61.09 -16.08 -15.59
C ARG A 801 -60.85 -17.46 -15.00
N ASP A 802 -61.44 -18.49 -15.62
CA ASP A 802 -61.34 -19.89 -15.22
C ASP A 802 -60.99 -20.76 -16.44
N PRO A 803 -59.70 -20.83 -16.80
CA PRO A 803 -59.23 -21.57 -17.98
C PRO A 803 -59.42 -23.09 -17.88
N LYS A 804 -59.76 -23.61 -16.69
CA LYS A 804 -59.95 -25.04 -16.40
C LYS A 804 -61.43 -25.45 -16.43
N ASN A 805 -62.35 -24.52 -16.68
CA ASN A 805 -63.78 -24.79 -16.73
C ASN A 805 -64.20 -25.63 -17.94
N THR A 806 -64.30 -26.95 -17.76
CA THR A 806 -64.62 -27.89 -18.85
C THR A 806 -65.98 -27.64 -19.50
N LYS A 807 -67.01 -27.28 -18.71
CA LYS A 807 -68.36 -26.96 -19.22
C LYS A 807 -68.33 -25.78 -20.18
N ASN A 808 -67.60 -24.71 -19.81
CA ASN A 808 -67.45 -23.54 -20.65
C ASN A 808 -66.64 -23.85 -21.91
N LEU A 809 -65.52 -24.57 -21.80
CA LEU A 809 -64.68 -24.91 -22.96
C LEU A 809 -65.47 -25.71 -24.01
N ILE A 810 -66.30 -26.67 -23.58
CA ILE A 810 -67.18 -27.43 -24.49
C ILE A 810 -68.22 -26.50 -25.13
N ASN A 811 -68.88 -25.64 -24.35
CA ASN A 811 -69.88 -24.71 -24.89
C ASN A 811 -69.26 -23.70 -25.87
N LEU A 812 -68.09 -23.17 -25.55
CA LEU A 812 -67.34 -22.22 -26.38
C LEU A 812 -66.85 -22.88 -27.66
N SER A 813 -66.32 -24.10 -27.59
CA SER A 813 -65.94 -24.88 -28.77
C SER A 813 -67.12 -25.12 -29.70
N ASP A 814 -68.29 -25.47 -29.14
CA ASP A 814 -69.49 -25.69 -29.94
C ASP A 814 -70.01 -24.37 -30.55
N THR A 815 -69.89 -23.25 -29.82
CA THR A 815 -70.22 -21.92 -30.34
C THR A 815 -69.32 -21.53 -31.51
N TYR A 816 -68.00 -21.75 -31.42
CA TYR A 816 -67.09 -21.48 -32.53
C TYR A 816 -67.34 -22.39 -33.74
N ARG A 817 -67.76 -23.64 -33.51
CA ARG A 817 -68.22 -24.53 -34.59
C ARG A 817 -69.43 -23.94 -35.31
N LEU A 818 -70.40 -23.38 -34.57
CA LEU A 818 -71.59 -22.74 -35.14
C LEU A 818 -71.26 -21.42 -35.87
N LEU A 819 -70.22 -20.70 -35.44
CA LEU A 819 -69.68 -19.52 -36.13
C LEU A 819 -68.81 -19.86 -37.36
N GLY A 820 -68.56 -21.15 -37.64
CA GLY A 820 -67.72 -21.59 -38.75
C GLY A 820 -66.21 -21.57 -38.49
N ASN A 821 -65.74 -21.16 -37.31
CA ASN A 821 -64.31 -21.14 -36.95
C ASN A 821 -63.86 -22.50 -36.40
N ILE A 822 -63.70 -23.47 -37.31
CA ILE A 822 -63.41 -24.87 -36.97
C ILE A 822 -62.04 -25.05 -36.30
N GLU A 823 -61.02 -24.31 -36.70
CA GLU A 823 -59.68 -24.43 -36.11
C GLU A 823 -59.69 -24.03 -34.62
N ARG A 824 -60.30 -22.89 -34.31
CA ARG A 824 -60.41 -22.42 -32.93
C ARG A 824 -61.27 -23.35 -32.09
N ALA A 825 -62.36 -23.88 -32.66
CA ALA A 825 -63.19 -24.90 -32.01
C ALA A 825 -62.35 -26.13 -31.64
N ARG A 826 -61.55 -26.68 -32.58
CA ARG A 826 -60.68 -27.84 -32.32
C ARG A 826 -59.64 -27.57 -31.23
N LYS A 827 -58.98 -26.40 -31.26
CA LYS A 827 -57.96 -26.04 -30.25
C LYS A 827 -58.57 -25.96 -28.84
N ILE A 828 -59.75 -25.36 -28.71
CA ILE A 828 -60.45 -25.25 -27.43
C ILE A 828 -60.95 -26.62 -26.96
N LEU A 829 -61.50 -27.42 -27.86
CA LEU A 829 -61.98 -28.77 -27.53
C LEU A 829 -60.86 -29.70 -27.09
N ALA A 830 -59.70 -29.64 -27.73
CA ALA A 830 -58.53 -30.42 -27.35
C ALA A 830 -58.15 -30.16 -25.88
N LYS A 831 -58.22 -28.90 -25.44
CA LYS A 831 -58.00 -28.53 -24.04
C LYS A 831 -59.09 -29.09 -23.12
N ALA A 832 -60.37 -29.04 -23.53
CA ALA A 832 -61.46 -29.61 -22.75
C ALA A 832 -61.31 -31.13 -22.56
N ILE A 833 -60.91 -31.86 -23.62
CA ILE A 833 -60.66 -33.30 -23.59
C ILE A 833 -59.42 -33.62 -22.74
N PHE A 834 -58.38 -32.79 -22.80
CA PHE A 834 -57.21 -32.97 -21.96
C PHE A 834 -57.54 -32.87 -20.45
N LEU A 835 -58.44 -31.95 -20.08
CA LEU A 835 -58.87 -31.75 -18.70
C LEU A 835 -59.88 -32.81 -18.22
N ASP A 836 -60.79 -33.26 -19.09
CA ASP A 836 -61.81 -34.28 -18.79
C ASP A 836 -62.00 -35.24 -19.98
N PRO A 837 -61.17 -36.29 -20.09
CA PRO A 837 -61.14 -37.18 -21.25
C PRO A 837 -62.41 -38.02 -21.46
N GLU A 838 -63.16 -38.29 -20.38
CA GLU A 838 -64.35 -39.16 -20.41
C GLU A 838 -65.66 -38.37 -20.64
N ASN A 839 -65.57 -37.05 -20.84
CA ASN A 839 -66.77 -36.22 -20.95
C ASN A 839 -67.61 -36.57 -22.20
N PRO A 840 -68.86 -37.04 -22.05
CA PRO A 840 -69.67 -37.51 -23.17
C PRO A 840 -70.02 -36.39 -24.15
N ASN A 841 -70.15 -35.14 -23.67
CA ASN A 841 -70.44 -33.99 -24.53
C ASN A 841 -69.21 -33.56 -25.34
N ALA A 842 -68.01 -33.63 -24.76
CA ALA A 842 -66.77 -33.32 -25.46
C ALA A 842 -66.47 -34.35 -26.57
N LEU A 843 -66.60 -35.65 -26.27
CA LEU A 843 -66.40 -36.74 -27.23
C LEU A 843 -67.41 -36.67 -28.39
N LYS A 844 -68.68 -36.34 -28.09
CA LYS A 844 -69.71 -36.13 -29.11
C LYS A 844 -69.35 -34.97 -30.04
N LEU A 845 -68.88 -33.85 -29.48
CA LEU A 845 -68.47 -32.68 -30.25
C LEU A 845 -67.21 -32.95 -31.08
N ASP A 846 -66.25 -33.72 -30.56
CA ASP A 846 -65.03 -34.12 -31.27
C ASP A 846 -65.36 -34.93 -32.51
N LYS A 847 -66.27 -35.90 -32.37
CA LYS A 847 -66.80 -36.66 -33.52
C LYS A 847 -67.44 -35.73 -34.56
N MET A 848 -68.28 -34.77 -34.13
CA MET A 848 -68.90 -33.80 -35.03
C MET A 848 -67.89 -32.89 -35.76
N LEU A 849 -66.78 -32.53 -35.12
CA LEU A 849 -65.72 -31.70 -35.72
C LEU A 849 -64.77 -32.48 -36.63
N LYS A 850 -64.64 -33.79 -36.43
CA LYS A 850 -63.91 -34.73 -37.31
C LYS A 850 -64.71 -35.07 -38.56
N ASP A 851 -66.02 -35.24 -38.43
CA ASP A 851 -66.94 -35.56 -39.53
C ASP A 851 -67.34 -34.31 -40.35
N PHE A 852 -66.89 -33.11 -39.96
CA PHE A 852 -67.23 -31.85 -40.62
C PHE A 852 -66.52 -31.69 -41.97
N VAL A 853 -67.29 -31.73 -43.06
CA VAL A 853 -66.84 -31.41 -44.42
C VAL A 853 -67.27 -29.97 -44.74
N PRO A 854 -66.35 -29.06 -45.14
CA PRO A 854 -66.70 -27.67 -45.38
C PRO A 854 -67.71 -27.54 -46.54
N SER A 855 -68.84 -26.87 -46.29
CA SER A 855 -69.82 -26.53 -47.33
C SER A 855 -69.33 -25.33 -48.15
N PRO A 856 -69.49 -25.31 -49.49
CA PRO A 856 -68.94 -24.25 -50.36
C PRO A 856 -69.55 -22.83 -50.21
N GLU A 857 -70.56 -22.62 -49.36
CA GLU A 857 -71.34 -21.37 -49.33
C GLU A 857 -71.01 -20.40 -48.18
N VAL A 858 -69.87 -20.54 -47.51
CA VAL A 858 -69.46 -19.56 -46.48
C VAL A 858 -68.01 -19.13 -46.71
N ILE A 859 -67.80 -18.42 -47.82
CA ILE A 859 -66.63 -17.56 -48.05
C ILE A 859 -67.17 -16.27 -48.69
N GLU A 860 -67.71 -15.37 -47.88
CA GLU A 860 -67.76 -13.93 -48.17
C GLU A 860 -67.71 -13.14 -46.87
#